data_AF-A0A6M3INW5-F1
#
_entry.id   AF-A0A6M3INW5-F1
#
_cell.length_a   1.000
_cell.length_b   1.000
_cell.length_c   1.000
_cell.angle_alpha   90.00
_cell.angle_beta   90.00
_cell.angle_gamma   90.00
#
_symmetry.space_group_name_H-M   'P 1'
#
loop_
_entity.id
_entity.type
_entity.pdbx_description
1 polymer ?
#
loop_
_entity_poly.entity_id
_entity_poly.type
_entity_poly.pdbx_seq_one_letter_code
_entity_poly.pdbx_strand_id
1 'polypeptide(L)'
;MAVTKVKARMVGANKLSADHVIMKQVNAHIRKYENRVVDFPEAVSGQTELNRLKRRTMNGVIAFPRGDNGEFALLEKVRRLDLNRLLSIPRADHGEFALLEVIRLRKENRILSFPLLADGTTPGKIKTTNITDYSIAGQVYTKAATDDLWDLSAFTPDTGAAEYEAVVLWLDAAGTATTSKLALAASEAAALALVDASIVSNPTLCCVGVYVAGLSTDWNGGAGLDSFGTYYNGYPAARTTVAVTAETETLVGDGTTAGKAQLLERIAFTVGGQVVYKAATDDLWDMSGYVDVGAAKFRAVALCLDVSGAAVLVPGTDQDSAALGFAEVGALVPATSTVIAMYVGGNSADWDDAGGLAGQGTFYQSWQDDMAPAAVTAESTTRLADGSTAGKIKLNQKIHYLNDGQLYSIAVTDDFWDVSGYVDVGAAKYRAVALGVNNGVAVLIPGTDQDSANLALAEVAALESTGVCIVGYYVGGNSADWDDAGGLAGQGTYYQSPPEVTVMADAVVAGTSILSDGSTAGKIKLAAGISYKNDGQSYSKALTDDFWDLSAETDTTAVQYRAYLLCIDGGVASVVSGGNAASAALAIAAAKLLIPESKCVVGLYVADPSTDFDGGAGLDSFGTYYDSQTEAMAIAEIEQSI
;
A
#
# COMPACT_ATOMS: atom_id res chain seq x y z
N MET A 1 14.78 -76.25 -41.26
CA MET A 1 16.01 -75.51 -40.89
C MET A 1 16.06 -74.22 -41.70
N ALA A 2 15.64 -73.10 -41.11
CA ALA A 2 16.04 -71.74 -41.51
C ALA A 2 15.58 -70.79 -40.39
N VAL A 3 16.53 -70.05 -39.83
CA VAL A 3 16.34 -69.05 -38.77
C VAL A 3 16.05 -67.72 -39.45
N THR A 4 14.93 -67.08 -39.12
CA THR A 4 14.67 -65.68 -39.47
C THR A 4 14.58 -64.85 -38.19
N LYS A 5 15.63 -64.07 -37.93
CA LYS A 5 15.69 -63.03 -36.89
C LYS A 5 14.83 -61.84 -37.32
N VAL A 6 13.88 -61.43 -36.47
CA VAL A 6 13.29 -60.08 -36.53
C VAL A 6 13.59 -59.36 -35.21
N LYS A 7 14.29 -58.22 -35.33
CA LYS A 7 14.56 -57.24 -34.27
C LYS A 7 13.24 -56.53 -33.91
N ALA A 8 12.81 -56.61 -32.65
CA ALA A 8 11.88 -55.66 -32.06
C ALA A 8 12.66 -54.69 -31.16
N ARG A 9 12.56 -53.39 -31.45
CA ARG A 9 13.06 -52.25 -30.66
C ARG A 9 12.37 -52.24 -29.29
N MET A 10 13.14 -52.27 -28.20
CA MET A 10 12.67 -51.84 -26.88
C MET A 10 12.73 -50.31 -26.81
N VAL A 11 11.57 -49.67 -26.64
CA VAL A 11 11.44 -48.33 -26.08
C VAL A 11 10.95 -48.53 -24.65
N GLY A 12 11.87 -48.49 -23.68
CA GLY A 12 11.54 -48.46 -22.26
C GLY A 12 11.37 -47.02 -21.81
N ALA A 13 10.12 -46.57 -21.63
CA ALA A 13 9.82 -45.32 -20.94
C ALA A 13 9.77 -45.59 -19.43
N ASN A 14 10.75 -45.04 -18.69
CA ASN A 14 10.78 -45.03 -17.23
C ASN A 14 9.60 -44.21 -16.68
N LYS A 15 8.53 -44.86 -16.23
CA LYS A 15 7.56 -44.24 -15.32
C LYS A 15 8.18 -44.20 -13.92
N LEU A 16 8.63 -43.02 -13.49
CA LEU A 16 8.91 -42.75 -12.07
C LEU A 16 7.59 -42.90 -11.30
N SER A 17 7.58 -43.68 -10.21
CA SER A 17 6.40 -43.85 -9.36
C SER A 17 6.01 -42.51 -8.71
N ALA A 18 4.71 -42.32 -8.43
CA ALA A 18 4.20 -41.12 -7.76
C ALA A 18 4.99 -40.79 -6.49
N ASP A 19 5.43 -41.81 -5.75
CA ASP A 19 6.28 -41.69 -4.56
C ASP A 19 7.60 -40.96 -4.83
N HIS A 20 8.19 -41.13 -6.01
CA HIS A 20 9.45 -40.48 -6.38
C HIS A 20 9.25 -38.99 -6.71
N VAL A 21 8.10 -38.63 -7.29
CA VAL A 21 7.74 -37.23 -7.58
C VAL A 21 7.43 -36.49 -6.27
N ILE A 22 6.70 -37.14 -5.36
CA ILE A 22 6.33 -36.60 -4.05
C ILE A 22 7.58 -36.43 -3.17
N MET A 23 8.49 -37.40 -3.13
CA MET A 23 9.75 -37.26 -2.39
C MET A 23 10.65 -36.16 -2.96
N LYS A 24 10.59 -35.88 -4.28
CA LYS A 24 11.31 -34.75 -4.89
C LYS A 24 10.72 -33.40 -4.46
N GLN A 25 9.40 -33.30 -4.35
CA GLN A 25 8.70 -32.10 -3.88
C GLN A 25 8.91 -31.85 -2.39
N VAL A 26 8.87 -32.91 -1.56
CA VAL A 26 9.17 -32.84 -0.12
C VAL A 26 10.63 -32.42 0.11
N ASN A 27 11.58 -32.99 -0.63
CA ASN A 27 12.99 -32.59 -0.52
C ASN A 27 13.25 -31.17 -1.05
N ALA A 28 12.51 -30.71 -2.06
CA ALA A 28 12.57 -29.33 -2.52
C ALA A 28 12.02 -28.36 -1.47
N HIS A 29 10.95 -28.73 -0.76
CA HIS A 29 10.43 -27.97 0.37
C HIS A 29 11.43 -27.97 1.55
N ILE A 30 11.99 -29.12 1.93
CA ILE A 30 12.99 -29.20 3.00
C ILE A 30 14.21 -28.33 2.69
N ARG A 31 14.74 -28.34 1.45
CA ARG A 31 15.85 -27.47 1.04
C ARG A 31 15.48 -25.99 1.05
N LYS A 32 14.24 -25.65 0.67
CA LYS A 32 13.72 -24.27 0.78
C LYS A 32 13.68 -23.78 2.23
N TYR A 33 13.49 -24.68 3.20
CA TYR A 33 13.52 -24.37 4.64
C TYR A 33 14.93 -24.42 5.24
N GLU A 34 15.81 -25.32 4.81
CA GLU A 34 17.21 -25.36 5.26
C GLU A 34 17.96 -24.06 4.90
N ASN A 35 17.63 -23.42 3.77
CA ASN A 35 18.16 -22.11 3.39
C ASN A 35 17.59 -20.93 4.19
N ARG A 36 16.56 -21.16 5.04
CA ARG A 36 15.87 -20.12 5.82
C ARG A 36 16.20 -20.13 7.31
N VAL A 37 16.88 -21.17 7.81
CA VAL A 37 17.13 -21.41 9.24
C VAL A 37 18.57 -21.09 9.65
N VAL A 38 19.43 -20.65 8.73
CA VAL A 38 20.88 -20.49 9.00
C VAL A 38 21.22 -19.25 9.86
N ASP A 39 20.32 -18.27 10.01
CA ASP A 39 20.72 -16.94 10.52
C ASP A 39 20.23 -16.58 11.94
N PHE A 40 20.03 -17.55 12.84
CA PHE A 40 19.65 -17.26 14.24
C PHE A 40 20.63 -17.86 15.26
N PRO A 41 21.41 -17.04 16.01
CA PRO A 41 22.34 -17.52 17.05
C PRO A 41 21.66 -18.27 18.21
N GLU A 42 20.36 -18.06 18.44
CA GLU A 42 19.59 -18.76 19.49
C GLU A 42 18.97 -20.10 19.04
N ALA A 43 19.21 -20.52 17.79
CA ALA A 43 18.68 -21.77 17.23
C ALA A 43 19.34 -23.06 17.76
N VAL A 44 20.27 -22.99 18.72
CA VAL A 44 20.97 -24.17 19.27
C VAL A 44 19.98 -25.15 19.93
N SER A 45 18.90 -24.65 20.52
CA SER A 45 17.81 -25.45 21.10
C SER A 45 16.99 -26.17 20.02
N GLY A 46 16.58 -25.45 18.97
CA GLY A 46 15.77 -25.98 17.86
C GLY A 46 16.53 -26.95 16.96
N GLN A 47 17.81 -26.69 16.69
CA GLN A 47 18.67 -27.61 15.94
C GLN A 47 18.91 -28.91 16.71
N THR A 48 18.94 -28.85 18.04
CA THR A 48 19.05 -30.04 18.91
C THR A 48 17.76 -30.87 18.92
N GLU A 49 16.59 -30.23 18.97
CA GLU A 49 15.28 -30.86 18.84
C GLU A 49 15.08 -31.49 17.45
N LEU A 50 15.41 -30.76 16.38
CA LEU A 50 15.34 -31.23 15.00
C LEU A 50 16.31 -32.41 14.77
N ASN A 51 17.52 -32.34 15.32
CA ASN A 51 18.48 -33.45 15.26
C ASN A 51 18.04 -34.65 16.11
N ARG A 52 17.34 -34.43 17.23
CA ARG A 52 16.68 -35.50 18.01
C ARG A 52 15.54 -36.14 17.22
N LEU A 53 14.73 -35.35 16.52
CA LEU A 53 13.66 -35.85 15.65
C LEU A 53 14.24 -36.64 14.47
N LYS A 54 15.22 -36.08 13.76
CA LYS A 54 15.95 -36.75 12.66
C LYS A 54 16.58 -38.08 13.12
N ARG A 55 17.19 -38.13 14.31
CA ARG A 55 17.71 -39.39 14.90
C ARG A 55 16.61 -40.39 15.26
N ARG A 56 15.45 -39.93 15.78
CA ARG A 56 14.32 -40.81 16.09
C ARG A 56 13.66 -41.39 14.84
N THR A 57 13.60 -40.62 13.76
CA THR A 57 13.08 -41.06 12.46
C THR A 57 14.07 -41.99 11.74
N MET A 58 15.37 -41.69 11.75
CA MET A 58 16.40 -42.55 11.14
C MET A 58 16.63 -43.86 11.90
N ASN A 59 16.43 -43.88 13.22
CA ASN A 59 16.57 -45.11 14.02
C ASN A 59 15.31 -45.98 14.06
N GLY A 60 14.26 -45.66 13.29
CA GLY A 60 13.04 -46.48 13.20
C GLY A 60 12.22 -46.57 14.50
N VAL A 61 12.43 -45.66 15.45
CA VAL A 61 11.80 -45.72 16.79
C VAL A 61 10.36 -45.16 16.77
N ILE A 62 9.96 -44.46 15.71
CA ILE A 62 8.58 -44.01 15.52
C ILE A 62 7.92 -44.92 14.48
N ALA A 63 7.19 -45.93 14.95
CA ALA A 63 6.22 -46.63 14.12
C ALA A 63 5.08 -45.65 13.80
N PHE A 64 5.02 -45.18 12.56
CA PHE A 64 3.92 -44.38 12.08
C PHE A 64 2.66 -45.25 11.97
N PRO A 65 1.53 -44.89 12.61
CA PRO A 65 0.26 -45.53 12.31
C PRO A 65 -0.05 -45.22 10.84
N ARG A 66 -0.11 -46.27 10.01
CA ARG A 66 -0.65 -46.16 8.65
C ARG A 66 -2.14 -45.86 8.76
N GLY A 67 -2.48 -44.58 8.65
CA GLY A 67 -3.85 -44.11 8.56
C GLY A 67 -3.84 -42.65 8.11
N ASP A 68 -4.80 -42.30 7.26
CA ASP A 68 -4.88 -41.08 6.43
C ASP A 68 -4.90 -39.73 7.19
N ASN A 69 -4.72 -39.76 8.52
CA ASN A 69 -4.81 -38.60 9.40
C ASN A 69 -3.46 -38.16 10.00
N GLY A 70 -2.38 -38.94 9.81
CA GLY A 70 -1.07 -38.63 10.38
C GLY A 70 -0.35 -37.44 9.73
N GLU A 71 -0.66 -37.16 8.47
CA GLU A 71 0.02 -36.14 7.64
C GLU A 71 -0.54 -34.73 7.90
N PHE A 72 -1.86 -34.61 8.13
CA PHE A 72 -2.50 -33.36 8.55
C PHE A 72 -2.02 -32.89 9.92
N ALA A 73 -1.77 -33.82 10.86
CA ALA A 73 -1.34 -33.48 12.21
C ALA A 73 0.06 -32.81 12.25
N LEU A 74 0.93 -33.13 11.29
CA LEU A 74 2.28 -32.55 11.22
C LEU A 74 2.25 -31.14 10.61
N LEU A 75 1.49 -30.94 9.53
CA LEU A 75 1.32 -29.63 8.89
C LEU A 75 0.64 -28.64 9.83
N GLU A 76 -0.37 -29.09 10.58
CA GLU A 76 -1.07 -28.32 11.61
C GLU A 76 -0.14 -27.94 12.76
N LYS A 77 0.75 -28.86 13.20
CA LYS A 77 1.75 -28.58 14.24
C LYS A 77 2.78 -27.54 13.81
N VAL A 78 3.27 -27.63 12.56
CA VAL A 78 4.23 -26.68 12.00
C VAL A 78 3.59 -25.29 11.87
N ARG A 79 2.33 -25.21 11.41
CA ARG A 79 1.58 -23.96 11.35
C ARG A 79 1.39 -23.30 12.73
N ARG A 80 1.09 -24.10 13.77
CA ARG A 80 0.96 -23.60 15.15
C ARG A 80 2.29 -23.14 15.75
N LEU A 81 3.40 -23.78 15.36
CA LEU A 81 4.74 -23.39 15.82
C LEU A 81 5.20 -22.05 15.21
N ASP A 82 4.93 -21.81 13.93
CA ASP A 82 5.28 -20.55 13.27
C ASP A 82 4.49 -19.36 13.84
N LEU A 83 3.20 -19.54 14.14
CA LEU A 83 2.37 -18.49 14.75
C LEU A 83 2.86 -18.12 16.16
N ASN A 84 3.17 -19.13 16.99
CA ASN A 84 3.64 -18.90 18.36
C ASN A 84 5.02 -18.23 18.42
N ARG A 85 5.83 -18.37 17.37
CA ARG A 85 7.19 -17.79 17.29
C ARG A 85 7.19 -16.33 16.85
N LEU A 86 6.25 -15.94 15.98
CA LEU A 86 5.94 -14.53 15.69
C LEU A 86 5.44 -13.78 16.93
N LEU A 87 4.78 -14.49 17.86
CA LEU A 87 4.20 -13.93 19.08
C LEU A 87 5.18 -13.77 20.27
N SER A 88 6.42 -14.26 20.16
CA SER A 88 7.43 -14.16 21.25
C SER A 88 8.37 -12.96 21.13
N ILE A 89 8.17 -12.07 20.16
CA ILE A 89 8.98 -10.86 19.98
C ILE A 89 8.60 -9.82 21.07
N PRO A 90 9.55 -9.20 21.78
CA PRO A 90 9.26 -8.30 22.90
C PRO A 90 8.35 -7.11 22.53
N ARG A 91 7.39 -6.83 23.40
CA ARG A 91 6.31 -5.82 23.26
C ARG A 91 6.80 -4.38 23.50
N ALA A 92 7.51 -3.80 22.55
CA ALA A 92 7.73 -2.36 22.53
C ALA A 92 7.28 -1.82 21.17
N ASP A 93 6.23 -0.99 21.22
CA ASP A 93 5.85 0.05 20.26
C ASP A 93 4.67 -0.25 19.32
N HIS A 94 3.68 0.64 19.38
CA HIS A 94 2.25 0.35 19.33
C HIS A 94 1.56 0.90 18.07
N GLY A 95 0.96 0.02 17.26
CA GLY A 95 0.03 0.38 16.17
C GLY A 95 -0.27 -0.81 15.28
N GLU A 96 0.75 -1.29 14.56
CA GLU A 96 0.62 -2.39 13.59
C GLU A 96 0.28 -3.75 14.25
N PHE A 97 0.79 -3.99 15.46
CA PHE A 97 0.48 -5.23 16.21
C PHE A 97 -0.98 -5.34 16.63
N ALA A 98 -1.68 -4.21 16.86
CA ALA A 98 -3.10 -4.24 17.20
C ALA A 98 -3.93 -4.75 16.00
N LEU A 99 -3.57 -4.35 14.79
CA LEU A 99 -4.25 -4.79 13.57
C LEU A 99 -4.00 -6.28 13.31
N LEU A 100 -2.77 -6.76 13.45
CA LEU A 100 -2.45 -8.18 13.28
C LEU A 100 -3.17 -9.05 14.30
N GLU A 101 -3.30 -8.59 15.55
CA GLU A 101 -4.03 -9.29 16.59
C GLU A 101 -5.54 -9.31 16.32
N VAL A 102 -6.13 -8.20 15.83
CA VAL A 102 -7.51 -8.16 15.35
C VAL A 102 -7.71 -9.19 14.25
N ILE A 103 -6.83 -9.24 13.24
CA ILE A 103 -6.92 -10.18 12.11
C ILE A 103 -6.82 -11.62 12.62
N ARG A 104 -5.89 -11.91 13.54
CA ARG A 104 -5.72 -13.23 14.14
C ARG A 104 -6.98 -13.66 14.89
N LEU A 105 -7.47 -12.83 15.80
CA LEU A 105 -8.67 -13.10 16.58
C LEU A 105 -9.90 -13.26 15.68
N ARG A 106 -10.08 -12.41 14.66
CA ARG A 106 -11.16 -12.57 13.68
C ARG A 106 -11.07 -13.89 12.92
N LYS A 107 -9.87 -14.40 12.64
CA LYS A 107 -9.72 -15.68 11.93
C LYS A 107 -10.02 -16.88 12.83
N GLU A 108 -9.59 -16.81 14.09
CA GLU A 108 -9.75 -17.88 15.07
C GLU A 108 -11.14 -17.90 15.73
N ASN A 109 -11.78 -16.73 15.84
CA ASN A 109 -13.03 -16.48 16.55
C ASN A 109 -14.15 -15.97 15.62
N ARG A 110 -14.45 -16.70 14.55
CA ARG A 110 -15.45 -16.29 13.54
C ARG A 110 -16.66 -17.20 13.50
N ILE A 111 -17.74 -16.63 13.00
CA ILE A 111 -18.87 -17.38 12.47
C ILE A 111 -18.47 -18.11 11.19
N LEU A 112 -18.98 -19.33 11.04
CA LEU A 112 -18.81 -20.20 9.88
C LEU A 112 -20.12 -20.39 9.11
N SER A 113 -21.29 -20.19 9.73
CA SER A 113 -22.60 -20.20 9.06
C SER A 113 -23.47 -19.00 9.47
N PHE A 114 -24.26 -18.45 8.55
CA PHE A 114 -25.06 -17.24 8.80
C PHE A 114 -26.17 -17.50 9.86
N PRO A 115 -26.10 -16.86 11.05
CA PRO A 115 -27.04 -17.11 12.16
C PRO A 115 -28.47 -16.61 11.89
N LEU A 116 -28.60 -15.64 10.97
CA LEU A 116 -29.80 -14.85 10.70
C LEU A 116 -30.45 -14.37 12.01
N LEU A 117 -29.91 -13.26 12.53
CA LEU A 117 -30.36 -12.52 13.70
C LEU A 117 -31.71 -11.86 13.42
N ALA A 118 -32.58 -11.88 14.43
CA ALA A 118 -33.88 -11.25 14.40
C ALA A 118 -34.38 -11.00 15.83
N ASP A 119 -35.49 -10.29 15.96
CA ASP A 119 -36.17 -10.09 17.23
C ASP A 119 -36.62 -11.42 17.84
N GLY A 120 -36.37 -11.57 19.13
CA GLY A 120 -36.92 -12.63 19.96
C GLY A 120 -38.43 -12.52 20.10
N THR A 121 -39.06 -13.52 20.71
CA THR A 121 -40.50 -13.44 21.02
C THR A 121 -40.77 -12.58 22.26
N THR A 122 -39.77 -12.37 23.11
CA THR A 122 -39.86 -11.43 24.23
C THR A 122 -39.28 -10.06 23.83
N PRO A 123 -39.94 -8.94 24.17
CA PRO A 123 -39.39 -7.60 23.93
C PRO A 123 -37.98 -7.41 24.51
N GLY A 124 -37.14 -6.69 23.78
CA GLY A 124 -35.74 -6.45 24.14
C GLY A 124 -34.82 -7.67 24.00
N LYS A 125 -35.27 -8.77 23.37
CA LYS A 125 -34.43 -9.96 23.14
C LYS A 125 -34.16 -10.22 21.67
N ILE A 126 -33.04 -10.88 21.39
CA ILE A 126 -32.59 -11.24 20.04
C ILE A 126 -32.51 -12.77 19.93
N LYS A 127 -32.94 -13.32 18.81
CA LYS A 127 -32.84 -14.75 18.47
C LYS A 127 -31.87 -15.03 17.33
N THR A 128 -31.50 -16.31 17.21
CA THR A 128 -30.96 -16.88 15.97
C THR A 128 -32.05 -17.70 15.29
N THR A 129 -32.31 -17.45 14.02
CA THR A 129 -33.34 -18.21 13.27
C THR A 129 -32.78 -19.49 12.65
N ASN A 130 -31.46 -19.56 12.46
CA ASN A 130 -30.76 -20.72 11.90
C ASN A 130 -29.75 -21.32 12.89
N ILE A 131 -29.35 -22.57 12.62
CA ILE A 131 -28.19 -23.18 13.28
C ILE A 131 -26.94 -22.37 12.94
N THR A 132 -26.18 -22.01 13.96
CA THR A 132 -24.97 -21.19 13.85
C THR A 132 -23.75 -22.04 14.17
N ASP A 133 -22.90 -22.28 13.18
CA ASP A 133 -21.56 -22.81 13.36
C ASP A 133 -20.60 -21.63 13.56
N TYR A 134 -19.75 -21.74 14.57
CA TYR A 134 -18.79 -20.70 14.93
C TYR A 134 -17.50 -21.34 15.41
N SER A 135 -16.43 -20.55 15.44
CA SER A 135 -15.12 -20.98 15.91
C SER A 135 -14.65 -20.09 17.04
N ILE A 136 -13.92 -20.67 18.00
CA ILE A 136 -13.17 -19.96 19.04
C ILE A 136 -11.81 -20.64 19.16
N ALA A 137 -10.73 -19.88 19.10
CA ALA A 137 -9.35 -20.38 19.08
C ALA A 137 -9.15 -21.49 18.03
N GLY A 138 -9.84 -21.38 16.88
CA GLY A 138 -9.80 -22.35 15.77
C GLY A 138 -10.56 -23.66 16.00
N GLN A 139 -11.20 -23.87 17.15
CA GLN A 139 -12.10 -25.01 17.38
C GLN A 139 -13.51 -24.65 16.95
N VAL A 140 -14.20 -25.56 16.26
CA VAL A 140 -15.57 -25.37 15.75
C VAL A 140 -16.61 -25.81 16.79
N TYR A 141 -17.64 -24.99 16.95
CA TYR A 141 -18.79 -25.17 17.82
C TYR A 141 -20.07 -24.93 17.02
N THR A 142 -21.17 -25.53 17.48
CA THR A 142 -22.48 -25.38 16.84
C THR A 142 -23.52 -24.99 17.89
N LYS A 143 -24.27 -23.92 17.60
CA LYS A 143 -25.42 -23.47 18.39
C LYS A 143 -26.69 -23.68 17.57
N ALA A 144 -27.67 -24.40 18.12
CA ALA A 144 -28.97 -24.53 17.48
C ALA A 144 -29.70 -23.18 17.44
N ALA A 145 -30.58 -23.00 16.44
CA ALA A 145 -31.51 -21.86 16.40
C ALA A 145 -32.24 -21.76 17.74
N THR A 146 -32.08 -20.63 18.42
CA THR A 146 -32.60 -20.43 19.77
C THR A 146 -33.28 -19.08 19.82
N ASP A 147 -34.53 -19.11 20.29
CA ASP A 147 -35.31 -17.91 20.58
C ASP A 147 -34.81 -17.22 21.84
N ASP A 148 -34.95 -15.90 21.93
CA ASP A 148 -34.57 -15.09 23.10
C ASP A 148 -33.14 -15.35 23.60
N LEU A 149 -32.20 -15.54 22.68
CA LEU A 149 -30.83 -15.96 22.97
C LEU A 149 -30.02 -14.85 23.68
N TRP A 150 -30.13 -13.60 23.24
CA TRP A 150 -29.53 -12.44 23.93
C TRP A 150 -30.63 -11.55 24.51
N ASP A 151 -30.40 -11.05 25.72
CA ASP A 151 -31.32 -10.16 26.43
C ASP A 151 -30.70 -8.77 26.58
N LEU A 152 -31.33 -7.78 25.94
CA LEU A 152 -30.94 -6.38 25.96
C LEU A 152 -31.87 -5.54 26.84
N SER A 153 -32.92 -6.12 27.41
CA SER A 153 -33.96 -5.38 28.17
C SER A 153 -33.42 -4.66 29.41
N ALA A 154 -32.26 -5.08 29.92
CA ALA A 154 -31.58 -4.46 31.04
C ALA A 154 -30.69 -3.26 30.64
N PHE A 155 -30.54 -2.98 29.34
CA PHE A 155 -29.68 -1.92 28.88
C PHE A 155 -30.31 -0.56 29.18
N THR A 156 -29.60 0.23 29.98
CA THR A 156 -29.96 1.61 30.31
C THR A 156 -28.69 2.47 30.26
N PRO A 157 -28.80 3.79 30.01
CA PRO A 157 -30.00 4.46 29.49
C PRO A 157 -30.32 4.02 28.05
N ASP A 158 -31.52 4.37 27.60
CA ASP A 158 -31.95 4.35 26.19
C ASP A 158 -31.08 5.29 25.34
N THR A 159 -31.02 5.07 24.03
CA THR A 159 -30.28 6.00 23.15
C THR A 159 -31.08 7.29 22.96
N GLY A 160 -30.39 8.43 22.88
CA GLY A 160 -31.01 9.72 22.60
C GLY A 160 -31.38 9.93 21.13
N ALA A 161 -31.99 11.09 20.84
CA ALA A 161 -32.46 11.46 19.51
C ALA A 161 -31.35 11.71 18.46
N ALA A 162 -30.08 11.69 18.87
CA ALA A 162 -28.91 11.87 18.00
C ALA A 162 -27.78 10.88 18.35
N GLU A 163 -28.12 9.76 18.98
CA GLU A 163 -27.15 8.80 19.50
C GLU A 163 -27.39 7.43 18.87
N TYR A 164 -26.31 6.81 18.45
CA TYR A 164 -26.25 5.43 17.99
C TYR A 164 -25.41 4.63 18.97
N GLU A 165 -25.74 3.35 19.13
CA GLU A 165 -24.99 2.48 20.04
C GLU A 165 -24.87 1.08 19.46
N ALA A 166 -23.64 0.59 19.35
CA ALA A 166 -23.38 -0.76 18.89
C ALA A 166 -23.39 -1.73 20.08
N VAL A 167 -24.06 -2.86 19.91
CA VAL A 167 -24.07 -3.98 20.84
C VAL A 167 -23.53 -5.21 20.14
N VAL A 168 -22.42 -5.73 20.65
CA VAL A 168 -21.80 -6.94 20.13
C VAL A 168 -22.43 -8.16 20.78
N LEU A 169 -22.84 -9.13 19.95
CA LEU A 169 -23.53 -10.35 20.37
C LEU A 169 -22.52 -11.51 20.36
N TRP A 170 -22.22 -12.05 21.53
CA TRP A 170 -21.16 -13.04 21.72
C TRP A 170 -21.72 -14.44 22.00
N LEU A 171 -20.95 -15.45 21.58
CA LEU A 171 -21.02 -16.81 22.11
C LEU A 171 -19.66 -17.24 22.66
N ASP A 172 -19.69 -17.99 23.76
CA ASP A 172 -18.53 -18.72 24.28
C ASP A 172 -18.47 -20.18 23.75
N ALA A 173 -17.46 -20.93 24.18
CA ALA A 173 -17.28 -22.34 23.80
C ALA A 173 -18.39 -23.27 24.32
N ALA A 174 -19.15 -22.86 25.32
CA ALA A 174 -20.31 -23.60 25.83
C ALA A 174 -21.62 -23.22 25.11
N GLY A 175 -21.58 -22.22 24.22
CA GLY A 175 -22.77 -21.68 23.55
C GLY A 175 -23.61 -20.79 24.47
N THR A 176 -23.00 -20.23 25.51
CA THR A 176 -23.58 -19.19 26.37
C THR A 176 -23.55 -17.86 25.64
N ALA A 177 -24.71 -17.20 25.59
CA ALA A 177 -24.85 -15.89 24.98
C ALA A 177 -24.50 -14.78 25.97
N THR A 178 -23.64 -13.85 25.55
CA THR A 178 -23.32 -12.62 26.28
C THR A 178 -23.35 -11.42 25.34
N THR A 179 -23.45 -10.22 25.88
CA THR A 179 -23.51 -8.97 25.11
C THR A 179 -22.43 -8.00 25.56
N SER A 180 -21.99 -7.12 24.68
CA SER A 180 -21.16 -5.96 25.03
C SER A 180 -21.76 -4.70 24.45
N LYS A 181 -22.26 -3.83 25.33
CA LYS A 181 -22.72 -2.49 25.00
C LYS A 181 -21.49 -1.59 24.80
N LEU A 182 -21.37 -0.94 23.64
CA LEU A 182 -20.25 -0.03 23.33
C LEU A 182 -20.63 1.42 23.62
N ALA A 183 -19.67 2.34 23.52
CA ALA A 183 -19.95 3.75 23.77
C ALA A 183 -20.92 4.34 22.72
N LEU A 184 -21.73 5.31 23.15
CA LEU A 184 -22.60 6.10 22.28
C LEU A 184 -21.77 6.82 21.21
N ALA A 185 -22.34 6.93 20.01
CA ALA A 185 -21.72 7.59 18.87
C ALA A 185 -22.72 8.49 18.14
N ALA A 186 -22.21 9.50 17.43
CA ALA A 186 -23.04 10.44 16.67
C ALA A 186 -23.59 9.86 15.34
N SER A 187 -23.13 8.67 14.95
CA SER A 187 -23.58 7.98 13.73
C SER A 187 -23.43 6.46 13.88
N GLU A 188 -24.20 5.72 13.08
CA GLU A 188 -24.10 4.26 12.98
C GLU A 188 -22.68 3.81 12.57
N ALA A 189 -22.06 4.53 11.62
CA ALA A 189 -20.69 4.24 11.20
C ALA A 189 -19.68 4.41 12.35
N ALA A 190 -19.82 5.47 13.15
CA ALA A 190 -18.97 5.70 14.31
C ALA A 190 -19.21 4.66 15.41
N ALA A 191 -20.46 4.23 15.64
CA ALA A 191 -20.76 3.15 16.58
C ALA A 191 -20.09 1.83 16.17
N LEU A 192 -20.14 1.51 14.88
CA LEU A 192 -19.53 0.28 14.35
C LEU A 192 -18.00 0.30 14.38
N ALA A 193 -17.37 1.47 14.31
CA ALA A 193 -15.91 1.61 14.43
C ALA A 193 -15.39 1.17 15.81
N LEU A 194 -16.24 1.20 16.85
CA LEU A 194 -15.88 0.77 18.20
C LEU A 194 -15.88 -0.76 18.37
N VAL A 195 -16.48 -1.52 17.44
CA VAL A 195 -16.62 -2.97 17.56
C VAL A 195 -15.27 -3.69 17.57
N ASP A 196 -14.28 -3.19 16.84
CA ASP A 196 -12.96 -3.82 16.77
C ASP A 196 -12.21 -3.83 18.09
N ALA A 197 -12.28 -2.73 18.84
CA ALA A 197 -11.73 -2.67 20.18
C ALA A 197 -12.42 -3.68 21.13
N SER A 198 -13.72 -3.93 20.92
CA SER A 198 -14.47 -4.95 21.68
C SER A 198 -14.03 -6.37 21.34
N ILE A 199 -13.73 -6.66 20.07
CA ILE A 199 -13.19 -7.97 19.65
C ILE A 199 -11.84 -8.25 20.28
N VAL A 200 -10.93 -7.27 20.28
CA VAL A 200 -9.58 -7.43 20.87
C VAL A 200 -9.66 -7.69 22.37
N SER A 201 -10.60 -7.05 23.07
CA SER A 201 -10.78 -7.22 24.51
C SER A 201 -11.48 -8.52 24.91
N ASN A 202 -12.07 -9.27 23.96
CA ASN A 202 -12.81 -10.51 24.21
C ASN A 202 -12.26 -11.70 23.40
N PRO A 203 -10.99 -12.09 23.56
CA PRO A 203 -10.33 -13.09 22.71
C PRO A 203 -10.83 -14.53 22.91
N THR A 204 -11.72 -14.77 23.87
CA THR A 204 -12.30 -16.09 24.16
C THR A 204 -13.74 -16.23 23.68
N LEU A 205 -14.27 -15.21 23.01
CA LEU A 205 -15.65 -15.16 22.52
C LEU A 205 -15.67 -15.06 21.00
N CYS A 206 -16.72 -15.60 20.38
CA CYS A 206 -17.00 -15.40 18.96
C CYS A 206 -18.12 -14.36 18.79
N CYS A 207 -17.87 -13.33 17.98
CA CYS A 207 -18.89 -12.35 17.62
C CYS A 207 -19.86 -12.96 16.62
N VAL A 208 -21.10 -13.20 17.05
CA VAL A 208 -22.19 -13.73 16.21
C VAL A 208 -22.84 -12.63 15.36
N GLY A 209 -22.70 -11.38 15.79
CA GLY A 209 -23.12 -10.22 15.03
C GLY A 209 -23.16 -8.98 15.89
N VAL A 210 -23.66 -7.91 15.30
CA VAL A 210 -23.80 -6.61 15.97
C VAL A 210 -25.21 -6.12 15.77
N TYR A 211 -25.85 -5.67 16.84
CA TYR A 211 -27.05 -4.85 16.75
C TYR A 211 -26.65 -3.40 16.94
N VAL A 212 -26.98 -2.51 16.00
CA VAL A 212 -26.78 -1.08 16.17
C VAL A 212 -28.11 -0.43 16.47
N ALA A 213 -28.28 0.02 17.71
CA ALA A 213 -29.40 0.85 18.10
C ALA A 213 -29.31 2.20 17.38
N GLY A 214 -30.43 2.58 16.75
CA GLY A 214 -30.63 3.89 16.16
C GLY A 214 -31.14 4.89 17.18
N LEU A 215 -31.72 5.97 16.67
CA LEU A 215 -32.16 7.11 17.46
C LEU A 215 -33.35 6.73 18.36
N SER A 216 -33.32 7.16 19.62
CA SER A 216 -34.43 6.97 20.57
C SER A 216 -34.80 5.49 20.79
N THR A 217 -33.81 4.60 20.80
CA THR A 217 -34.02 3.16 21.03
C THR A 217 -34.38 2.92 22.50
N ASP A 218 -35.61 2.48 22.73
CA ASP A 218 -36.07 1.95 24.01
C ASP A 218 -35.76 0.46 24.09
N TRP A 219 -34.78 0.08 24.93
CA TRP A 219 -34.31 -1.30 25.02
C TRP A 219 -35.33 -2.25 25.67
N ASN A 220 -36.25 -1.72 26.46
CA ASN A 220 -37.28 -2.50 27.17
C ASN A 220 -38.70 -2.26 26.62
N GLY A 221 -38.83 -1.40 25.61
CA GLY A 221 -40.08 -1.05 24.96
C GLY A 221 -40.77 -2.26 24.35
N GLY A 222 -42.10 -2.21 24.29
CA GLY A 222 -42.90 -3.28 23.67
C GLY A 222 -42.82 -3.34 22.14
N ALA A 223 -42.16 -2.35 21.51
CA ALA A 223 -41.87 -2.37 20.09
C ALA A 223 -40.57 -3.17 19.84
N GLY A 224 -40.54 -3.94 18.75
CA GLY A 224 -39.41 -4.79 18.39
C GLY A 224 -38.11 -4.01 18.22
N LEU A 225 -36.97 -4.65 18.52
CA LEU A 225 -35.65 -4.07 18.30
C LEU A 225 -35.40 -3.76 16.81
N ASP A 226 -35.96 -4.56 15.90
CA ASP A 226 -35.88 -4.34 14.45
C ASP A 226 -36.46 -2.99 13.99
N SER A 227 -37.35 -2.39 14.79
CA SER A 227 -37.96 -1.10 14.50
C SER A 227 -37.11 0.10 14.94
N PHE A 228 -36.07 -0.12 15.76
CA PHE A 228 -35.21 0.93 16.29
C PHE A 228 -33.74 0.81 15.87
N GLY A 229 -33.33 -0.29 15.24
CA GLY A 229 -31.93 -0.51 14.90
C GLY A 229 -31.69 -1.48 13.75
N THR A 230 -30.42 -1.75 13.50
CA THR A 230 -29.96 -2.57 12.38
C THR A 230 -29.20 -3.80 12.88
N TYR A 231 -29.55 -4.97 12.34
CA TYR A 231 -28.81 -6.21 12.56
C TYR A 231 -27.70 -6.41 11.53
N TYR A 232 -26.48 -6.59 12.03
CA TYR A 232 -25.32 -7.00 11.25
C TYR A 232 -25.02 -8.48 11.51
N ASN A 233 -25.41 -9.31 10.55
CA ASN A 233 -25.27 -10.77 10.61
C ASN A 233 -23.83 -11.20 10.40
N GLY A 234 -23.21 -11.68 11.47
CA GLY A 234 -21.77 -11.81 11.52
C GLY A 234 -21.08 -10.45 11.47
N TYR A 235 -19.97 -10.35 12.21
CA TYR A 235 -19.08 -9.24 11.96
C TYR A 235 -18.26 -9.57 10.70
N PRO A 236 -18.44 -8.84 9.59
CA PRO A 236 -17.73 -9.16 8.37
C PRO A 236 -16.24 -9.09 8.65
N ALA A 237 -15.52 -10.20 8.38
CA ALA A 237 -14.06 -10.23 8.40
C ALA A 237 -13.44 -9.11 7.52
N ALA A 238 -14.23 -8.53 6.61
CA ALA A 238 -13.88 -7.48 5.67
C ALA A 238 -14.10 -6.03 6.15
N ARG A 239 -14.54 -5.76 7.39
CA ARG A 239 -14.59 -4.36 7.89
C ARG A 239 -13.25 -3.81 8.34
N THR A 240 -12.17 -4.49 8.03
CA THR A 240 -10.92 -3.77 7.82
C THR A 240 -11.14 -2.90 6.59
N THR A 241 -11.56 -1.65 6.79
CA THR A 241 -10.94 -0.54 6.08
C THR A 241 -9.45 -0.57 6.45
N VAL A 242 -8.73 -1.61 5.99
CA VAL A 242 -7.46 -1.32 5.39
C VAL A 242 -7.89 -0.33 4.34
N ALA A 243 -7.44 0.92 4.42
CA ALA A 243 -7.13 1.59 3.18
C ALA A 243 -6.21 0.58 2.48
N VAL A 244 -6.80 -0.35 1.71
CA VAL A 244 -6.09 -0.96 0.63
C VAL A 244 -5.94 0.26 -0.24
N THR A 245 -4.88 1.03 0.04
CA THR A 245 -4.17 1.73 -0.99
C THR A 245 -4.03 0.64 -2.01
N ALA A 246 -4.89 0.66 -3.02
CA ALA A 246 -4.77 -0.27 -4.11
C ALA A 246 -3.33 -0.04 -4.56
N GLU A 247 -2.45 -0.98 -4.20
CA GLU A 247 -1.25 -1.17 -4.99
C GLU A 247 -1.80 -1.23 -6.42
N THR A 248 -1.18 -0.44 -7.29
CA THR A 248 -1.69 0.01 -8.58
C THR A 248 -1.75 -1.15 -9.60
N GLU A 249 -2.11 -2.35 -9.15
CA GLU A 249 -2.31 -3.52 -9.97
C GLU A 249 -3.54 -3.30 -10.84
N THR A 250 -3.30 -3.36 -12.14
CA THR A 250 -4.31 -3.17 -13.16
C THR A 250 -5.30 -4.33 -13.11
N LEU A 251 -6.48 -4.14 -12.52
CA LEU A 251 -7.55 -5.14 -12.37
C LEU A 251 -8.30 -5.43 -13.67
N VAL A 252 -8.40 -4.43 -14.55
CA VAL A 252 -9.14 -4.47 -15.82
C VAL A 252 -8.22 -4.10 -16.97
N GLY A 253 -8.22 -4.88 -18.04
CA GLY A 253 -7.44 -4.62 -19.24
C GLY A 253 -8.21 -4.94 -20.51
N ASP A 254 -7.53 -4.80 -21.65
CA ASP A 254 -8.07 -5.17 -22.97
C ASP A 254 -8.37 -6.67 -23.01
N GLY A 255 -9.56 -7.03 -23.46
CA GLY A 255 -9.90 -8.41 -23.79
C GLY A 255 -9.14 -8.87 -25.04
N THR A 256 -9.11 -10.18 -25.28
CA THR A 256 -8.47 -10.72 -26.49
C THR A 256 -9.29 -10.48 -27.76
N THR A 257 -10.57 -10.11 -27.63
CA THR A 257 -11.42 -9.68 -28.75
C THR A 257 -11.54 -8.16 -28.81
N ALA A 258 -11.47 -7.60 -30.03
CA ALA A 258 -11.67 -6.16 -30.27
C ALA A 258 -12.98 -5.64 -29.65
N GLY A 259 -12.90 -4.47 -29.04
CA GLY A 259 -14.03 -3.83 -28.35
C GLY A 259 -14.41 -4.46 -27.01
N LYS A 260 -13.64 -5.43 -26.48
CA LYS A 260 -13.96 -6.10 -25.21
C LYS A 260 -12.92 -5.82 -24.15
N ALA A 261 -13.35 -5.80 -22.89
CA ALA A 261 -12.50 -5.65 -21.71
C ALA A 261 -12.54 -6.93 -20.85
N GLN A 262 -11.41 -7.25 -20.24
CA GLN A 262 -11.25 -8.41 -19.36
C GLN A 262 -10.97 -8.02 -17.92
N LEU A 263 -11.17 -9.00 -17.04
CA LEU A 263 -10.68 -8.96 -15.68
C LEU A 263 -9.36 -9.74 -15.60
N LEU A 264 -8.26 -9.07 -15.26
CA LEU A 264 -6.91 -9.64 -15.31
C LEU A 264 -6.61 -10.59 -14.14
N GLU A 265 -7.31 -10.41 -13.02
CA GLU A 265 -7.19 -11.26 -11.85
C GLU A 265 -8.54 -11.56 -11.20
N ARG A 266 -8.56 -12.44 -10.20
CA ARG A 266 -9.79 -12.76 -9.48
C ARG A 266 -10.06 -11.65 -8.46
N ILE A 267 -11.21 -10.99 -8.57
CA ILE A 267 -11.63 -9.96 -7.61
C ILE A 267 -12.73 -10.46 -6.66
N ALA A 268 -12.76 -9.88 -5.47
CA ALA A 268 -13.87 -9.94 -4.54
C ALA A 268 -14.48 -8.53 -4.42
N PHE A 269 -15.79 -8.42 -4.58
CA PHE A 269 -16.49 -7.13 -4.55
C PHE A 269 -17.79 -7.26 -3.76
N THR A 270 -18.23 -6.16 -3.17
CA THR A 270 -19.48 -6.12 -2.40
C THR A 270 -20.55 -5.41 -3.22
N VAL A 271 -21.71 -6.05 -3.41
CA VAL A 271 -22.91 -5.45 -4.02
C VAL A 271 -24.10 -5.75 -3.12
N GLY A 272 -24.85 -4.71 -2.72
CA GLY A 272 -26.01 -4.89 -1.84
C GLY A 272 -25.70 -5.61 -0.51
N GLY A 273 -24.48 -5.43 0.02
CA GLY A 273 -24.04 -6.08 1.26
C GLY A 273 -23.60 -7.55 1.12
N GLN A 274 -23.62 -8.12 -0.10
CA GLN A 274 -23.12 -9.47 -0.37
C GLN A 274 -21.73 -9.40 -1.00
N VAL A 275 -20.79 -10.24 -0.51
CA VAL A 275 -19.48 -10.43 -1.12
C VAL A 275 -19.59 -11.44 -2.25
N VAL A 276 -19.34 -10.99 -3.47
CA VAL A 276 -19.32 -11.81 -4.69
C VAL A 276 -17.87 -11.95 -5.17
N TYR A 277 -17.54 -13.12 -5.71
CA TYR A 277 -16.23 -13.38 -6.30
C TYR A 277 -16.37 -13.52 -7.81
N LYS A 278 -15.54 -12.81 -8.58
CA LYS A 278 -15.43 -12.99 -10.03
C LYS A 278 -14.03 -13.45 -10.37
N ALA A 279 -13.92 -14.61 -11.03
CA ALA A 279 -12.63 -15.08 -11.53
C ALA A 279 -12.14 -14.21 -12.69
N ALA A 280 -10.82 -14.14 -12.87
CA ALA A 280 -10.23 -13.59 -14.09
C ALA A 280 -10.91 -14.22 -15.30
N THR A 281 -11.51 -13.38 -16.14
CA THR A 281 -12.28 -13.82 -17.30
C THR A 281 -12.04 -12.83 -18.42
N ASP A 282 -11.67 -13.39 -19.56
CA ASP A 282 -11.48 -12.63 -20.79
C ASP A 282 -12.83 -12.21 -21.39
N ASP A 283 -12.83 -11.11 -22.14
CA ASP A 283 -14.00 -10.59 -22.87
C ASP A 283 -15.28 -10.42 -22.00
N LEU A 284 -15.08 -10.01 -20.74
CA LEU A 284 -16.15 -9.92 -19.75
C LEU A 284 -17.14 -8.78 -20.07
N TRP A 285 -16.65 -7.65 -20.55
CA TRP A 285 -17.47 -6.51 -20.97
C TRP A 285 -17.32 -6.28 -22.47
N ASP A 286 -18.43 -6.24 -23.20
CA ASP A 286 -18.47 -6.13 -24.66
C ASP A 286 -18.96 -4.75 -25.10
N MET A 287 -18.03 -3.88 -25.50
CA MET A 287 -18.30 -2.50 -25.92
C MET A 287 -18.34 -2.35 -27.44
N SER A 288 -18.18 -3.44 -28.21
CA SER A 288 -18.13 -3.39 -29.69
C SER A 288 -19.45 -2.97 -30.35
N GLY A 289 -20.54 -2.87 -29.57
CA GLY A 289 -21.84 -2.40 -30.05
C GLY A 289 -22.06 -0.90 -29.92
N TYR A 290 -21.09 -0.16 -29.36
CA TYR A 290 -21.23 1.28 -29.16
C TYR A 290 -20.83 2.08 -30.41
N VAL A 291 -21.65 3.09 -30.72
CA VAL A 291 -21.36 4.04 -31.80
C VAL A 291 -20.12 4.84 -31.43
N ASP A 292 -19.25 5.05 -32.41
CA ASP A 292 -18.03 5.86 -32.30
C ASP A 292 -18.27 7.20 -31.60
N VAL A 293 -17.25 7.63 -30.86
CA VAL A 293 -17.25 8.94 -30.21
C VAL A 293 -17.06 10.01 -31.26
N GLY A 294 -17.94 11.02 -31.26
CA GLY A 294 -17.81 12.15 -32.17
C GLY A 294 -16.44 12.85 -32.07
N ALA A 295 -16.01 13.47 -33.17
CA ALA A 295 -14.77 14.23 -33.18
C ALA A 295 -14.76 15.30 -32.07
N ALA A 296 -13.65 15.37 -31.35
CA ALA A 296 -13.40 16.21 -30.18
C ALA A 296 -14.35 15.97 -28.99
N LYS A 297 -14.95 14.77 -28.90
CA LYS A 297 -15.74 14.35 -27.73
C LYS A 297 -15.03 13.22 -26.97
N PHE A 298 -15.52 12.98 -25.76
CA PHE A 298 -15.14 11.87 -24.90
C PHE A 298 -16.41 11.12 -24.49
N ARG A 299 -16.33 9.80 -24.38
CA ARG A 299 -17.42 9.01 -23.78
C ARG A 299 -16.86 8.12 -22.69
N ALA A 300 -17.38 8.31 -21.48
CA ALA A 300 -17.09 7.41 -20.37
C ALA A 300 -18.06 6.23 -20.39
N VAL A 301 -17.59 5.08 -19.93
CA VAL A 301 -18.38 3.86 -19.74
C VAL A 301 -17.99 3.26 -18.41
N ALA A 302 -18.94 2.99 -17.52
CA ALA A 302 -18.66 2.24 -16.29
C ALA A 302 -18.80 0.73 -16.54
N LEU A 303 -17.79 0.00 -16.10
CA LEU A 303 -17.68 -1.44 -16.15
C LEU A 303 -18.10 -1.95 -14.77
N CYS A 304 -19.34 -2.41 -14.67
CA CYS A 304 -19.97 -2.78 -13.42
C CYS A 304 -20.13 -4.30 -13.30
N LEU A 305 -20.28 -4.76 -12.07
CA LEU A 305 -20.81 -6.08 -11.74
C LEU A 305 -22.08 -5.93 -10.91
N ASP A 306 -23.13 -6.67 -11.25
CA ASP A 306 -24.37 -6.69 -10.48
C ASP A 306 -24.30 -7.66 -9.28
N VAL A 307 -25.38 -7.74 -8.51
CA VAL A 307 -25.51 -8.66 -7.36
C VAL A 307 -25.34 -10.14 -7.71
N SER A 308 -25.50 -10.53 -8.97
CA SER A 308 -25.26 -11.91 -9.45
C SER A 308 -23.82 -12.12 -9.95
N GLY A 309 -23.03 -11.06 -10.04
CA GLY A 309 -21.71 -11.04 -10.67
C GLY A 309 -21.76 -11.07 -12.20
N ALA A 310 -22.88 -10.70 -12.80
CA ALA A 310 -22.98 -10.47 -14.23
C ALA A 310 -22.36 -9.12 -14.60
N ALA A 311 -21.71 -9.08 -15.76
CA ALA A 311 -21.13 -7.87 -16.31
C ALA A 311 -22.24 -6.92 -16.78
N VAL A 312 -22.17 -5.67 -16.34
CA VAL A 312 -23.09 -4.61 -16.74
C VAL A 312 -22.25 -3.45 -17.26
N LEU A 313 -22.61 -2.95 -18.45
CA LEU A 313 -22.03 -1.73 -19.00
C LEU A 313 -23.00 -0.58 -18.81
N VAL A 314 -22.50 0.56 -18.33
CA VAL A 314 -23.26 1.79 -18.18
C VAL A 314 -22.59 2.88 -19.02
N PRO A 315 -23.02 3.06 -20.28
CA PRO A 315 -22.43 4.06 -21.16
C PRO A 315 -22.99 5.45 -20.85
N GLY A 316 -22.11 6.45 -20.85
CA GLY A 316 -22.49 7.87 -20.89
C GLY A 316 -22.80 8.33 -22.32
N THR A 317 -23.06 9.62 -22.47
CA THR A 317 -23.17 10.29 -23.76
C THR A 317 -21.83 10.94 -24.16
N ASP A 318 -21.76 11.48 -25.37
CA ASP A 318 -20.56 12.19 -25.84
C ASP A 318 -20.45 13.56 -25.15
N GLN A 319 -19.37 13.74 -24.40
CA GLN A 319 -19.08 14.92 -23.60
C GLN A 319 -17.89 15.70 -24.14
N ASP A 320 -17.83 16.99 -23.82
CA ASP A 320 -16.70 17.87 -24.19
C ASP A 320 -15.43 17.59 -23.38
N SER A 321 -15.53 16.81 -22.30
CA SER A 321 -14.38 16.40 -21.49
C SER A 321 -14.61 15.04 -20.82
N ALA A 322 -13.52 14.34 -20.51
CA ALA A 322 -13.56 13.11 -19.72
C ALA A 322 -14.24 13.31 -18.35
N ALA A 323 -14.00 14.46 -17.71
CA ALA A 323 -14.59 14.80 -16.40
C ALA A 323 -16.12 14.87 -16.44
N LEU A 324 -16.68 15.48 -17.48
CA LEU A 324 -18.13 15.51 -17.69
C LEU A 324 -18.69 14.11 -17.97
N GLY A 325 -17.95 13.29 -18.72
CA GLY A 325 -18.29 11.88 -18.94
C GLY A 325 -18.35 11.08 -17.65
N PHE A 326 -17.36 11.25 -16.76
CA PHE A 326 -17.35 10.57 -15.47
C PHE A 326 -18.54 10.95 -14.59
N ALA A 327 -18.83 12.25 -14.49
CA ALA A 327 -19.94 12.74 -13.68
C ALA A 327 -21.29 12.21 -14.17
N GLU A 328 -21.50 12.18 -15.49
CA GLU A 328 -22.69 11.61 -16.11
C GLU A 328 -22.83 10.12 -15.79
N VAL A 329 -21.79 9.33 -16.09
CA VAL A 329 -21.85 7.88 -15.90
C VAL A 329 -22.06 7.51 -14.43
N GLY A 330 -21.42 8.21 -13.50
CA GLY A 330 -21.60 8.00 -12.06
C GLY A 330 -23.05 8.15 -11.61
N ALA A 331 -23.82 9.06 -12.24
CA ALA A 331 -25.25 9.22 -11.96
C ALA A 331 -26.13 8.14 -12.61
N LEU A 332 -25.63 7.43 -13.63
CA LEU A 332 -26.34 6.38 -14.34
C LEU A 332 -26.11 4.98 -13.76
N VAL A 333 -25.12 4.79 -12.88
CA VAL A 333 -24.83 3.48 -12.30
C VAL A 333 -26.00 2.98 -11.46
N PRO A 334 -26.56 1.79 -11.73
CA PRO A 334 -27.63 1.22 -10.91
C PRO A 334 -27.17 1.00 -9.46
N ALA A 335 -28.01 1.33 -8.48
CA ALA A 335 -27.73 1.08 -7.06
C ALA A 335 -27.52 -0.41 -6.73
N THR A 336 -27.90 -1.32 -7.63
CA THR A 336 -27.71 -2.77 -7.54
C THR A 336 -26.43 -3.25 -8.23
N SER A 337 -25.51 -2.35 -8.54
CA SER A 337 -24.25 -2.65 -9.22
C SER A 337 -23.08 -1.97 -8.53
N THR A 338 -21.90 -2.57 -8.65
CA THR A 338 -20.64 -1.99 -8.17
C THR A 338 -19.75 -1.72 -9.38
N VAL A 339 -19.25 -0.49 -9.47
CA VAL A 339 -18.28 -0.07 -10.49
C VAL A 339 -16.95 -0.75 -10.17
N ILE A 340 -16.42 -1.51 -11.14
CA ILE A 340 -15.09 -2.14 -11.05
C ILE A 340 -14.04 -1.25 -11.70
N ALA A 341 -14.39 -0.66 -12.85
CA ALA A 341 -13.57 0.30 -13.55
C ALA A 341 -14.45 1.25 -14.35
N MET A 342 -13.84 2.33 -14.83
CA MET A 342 -14.39 3.20 -15.85
C MET A 342 -13.43 3.21 -17.03
N TYR A 343 -13.96 3.18 -18.25
CA TYR A 343 -13.18 3.38 -19.45
C TYR A 343 -13.60 4.69 -20.10
N VAL A 344 -12.65 5.51 -20.53
CA VAL A 344 -12.93 6.74 -21.28
C VAL A 344 -12.35 6.61 -22.68
N GLY A 345 -13.24 6.54 -23.67
CA GLY A 345 -12.86 6.66 -25.07
C GLY A 345 -12.49 8.10 -25.39
N GLY A 346 -11.31 8.28 -25.99
CA GLY A 346 -10.80 9.57 -26.41
C GLY A 346 -11.48 10.11 -27.67
N ASN A 347 -10.92 11.21 -28.19
CA ASN A 347 -11.37 11.83 -29.43
C ASN A 347 -11.28 10.82 -30.59
N SER A 348 -12.42 10.56 -31.24
CA SER A 348 -12.54 9.61 -32.35
C SER A 348 -12.33 8.15 -31.94
N ALA A 349 -12.63 7.79 -30.69
CA ALA A 349 -12.62 6.41 -30.25
C ALA A 349 -13.62 5.58 -31.05
N ASP A 350 -13.08 4.65 -31.84
CA ASP A 350 -13.80 3.60 -32.53
C ASP A 350 -13.79 2.36 -31.61
N TRP A 351 -14.98 1.95 -31.17
CA TRP A 351 -15.15 0.92 -30.15
C TRP A 351 -15.11 -0.50 -30.71
N ASP A 352 -15.24 -0.67 -32.03
CA ASP A 352 -15.21 -1.98 -32.68
C ASP A 352 -13.93 -2.23 -33.52
N ASP A 353 -13.08 -1.20 -33.63
CA ASP A 353 -11.84 -1.28 -34.38
C ASP A 353 -10.86 -2.34 -33.86
N ALA A 354 -10.14 -2.97 -34.78
CA ALA A 354 -9.24 -4.10 -34.50
C ALA A 354 -8.02 -3.74 -33.63
N GLY A 355 -7.81 -2.46 -33.30
CA GLY A 355 -6.71 -1.96 -32.47
C GLY A 355 -6.85 -2.25 -30.98
N GLY A 356 -8.02 -2.72 -30.52
CA GLY A 356 -8.29 -2.93 -29.09
C GLY A 356 -8.56 -1.63 -28.34
N LEU A 357 -9.08 -1.75 -27.12
CA LEU A 357 -9.53 -0.60 -26.33
C LEU A 357 -8.37 0.27 -25.82
N ALA A 358 -7.20 -0.28 -25.51
CA ALA A 358 -6.05 0.49 -25.03
C ALA A 358 -5.52 1.50 -26.06
N GLY A 359 -5.79 1.30 -27.36
CA GLY A 359 -5.45 2.25 -28.41
C GLY A 359 -6.44 3.42 -28.54
N GLN A 360 -7.64 3.28 -27.95
CA GLN A 360 -8.78 4.17 -28.16
C GLN A 360 -9.19 4.94 -26.89
N GLY A 361 -8.59 4.62 -25.73
CA GLY A 361 -8.97 5.21 -24.46
C GLY A 361 -8.17 4.70 -23.26
N THR A 362 -8.64 5.06 -22.07
CA THR A 362 -7.94 4.79 -20.80
C THR A 362 -8.88 4.15 -19.78
N PHE A 363 -8.39 3.12 -19.08
CA PHE A 363 -9.08 2.52 -17.92
C PHE A 363 -8.71 3.24 -16.61
N TYR A 364 -9.70 3.46 -15.76
CA TYR A 364 -9.62 4.06 -14.44
C TYR A 364 -10.26 3.10 -13.42
N GLN A 365 -9.49 2.64 -12.44
CA GLN A 365 -9.89 1.47 -11.62
C GLN A 365 -10.24 1.80 -10.16
N SER A 366 -10.20 3.08 -9.77
CA SER A 366 -10.49 3.53 -8.41
C SER A 366 -11.57 4.60 -8.42
N TRP A 367 -12.84 4.18 -8.49
CA TRP A 367 -13.98 5.10 -8.37
C TRP A 367 -14.24 5.53 -6.92
N GLN A 368 -13.80 4.73 -5.93
CA GLN A 368 -14.36 4.81 -4.58
C GLN A 368 -13.80 5.90 -3.65
N ASP A 369 -12.59 6.43 -3.84
CA ASP A 369 -12.00 7.36 -2.84
C ASP A 369 -11.48 8.72 -3.35
N ASP A 370 -11.10 8.90 -4.63
CA ASP A 370 -10.41 10.13 -5.09
C ASP A 370 -11.15 10.99 -6.15
N MET A 371 -12.36 10.60 -6.58
CA MET A 371 -13.08 11.30 -7.67
C MET A 371 -14.51 11.76 -7.33
N ALA A 372 -14.79 12.12 -6.08
CA ALA A 372 -15.99 12.92 -5.78
C ALA A 372 -15.95 14.22 -6.62
N PRO A 373 -17.07 14.65 -7.24
CA PRO A 373 -17.06 15.63 -8.32
C PRO A 373 -16.84 17.05 -7.80
N ALA A 374 -15.58 17.43 -7.57
CA ALA A 374 -15.12 18.79 -7.74
C ALA A 374 -14.48 18.88 -9.13
N ALA A 375 -14.97 19.78 -9.97
CA ALA A 375 -14.63 19.92 -11.38
C ALA A 375 -13.16 19.63 -11.71
N VAL A 376 -12.90 18.50 -12.39
CA VAL A 376 -11.61 18.20 -12.99
C VAL A 376 -11.51 18.99 -14.29
N THR A 377 -11.12 20.25 -14.19
CA THR A 377 -10.54 20.99 -15.32
C THR A 377 -9.16 20.41 -15.60
N ALA A 378 -8.88 20.15 -16.87
CA ALA A 378 -7.59 19.67 -17.34
C ALA A 378 -6.52 20.77 -17.21
N GLU A 379 -6.02 20.98 -16.00
CA GLU A 379 -4.72 21.55 -15.71
C GLU A 379 -4.06 20.58 -14.71
N SER A 380 -2.77 20.29 -14.85
CA SER A 380 -2.03 19.42 -13.93
C SER A 380 -2.40 19.80 -12.50
N THR A 381 -2.68 18.83 -11.63
CA THR A 381 -3.06 19.03 -10.22
C THR A 381 -1.95 19.76 -9.46
N THR A 382 -1.90 21.08 -9.61
CA THR A 382 -1.05 21.94 -8.81
C THR A 382 -1.65 22.00 -7.43
N ARG A 383 -0.92 21.46 -6.44
CA ARG A 383 -1.27 21.58 -5.02
C ARG A 383 -1.41 23.05 -4.58
N LEU A 384 -0.83 23.96 -5.37
CA LEU A 384 -0.81 25.40 -5.19
C LEU A 384 -1.62 26.09 -6.31
N ALA A 385 -2.31 27.16 -5.97
CA ALA A 385 -2.92 28.09 -6.92
C ALA A 385 -2.99 29.49 -6.33
N ASP A 386 -3.41 30.45 -7.13
CA ASP A 386 -3.70 31.80 -6.66
C ASP A 386 -4.80 31.77 -5.59
N GLY A 387 -4.55 32.49 -4.50
CA GLY A 387 -5.54 32.79 -3.47
C GLY A 387 -6.66 33.68 -4.00
N SER A 388 -7.76 33.78 -3.26
CA SER A 388 -8.84 34.70 -3.60
C SER A 388 -8.47 36.17 -3.38
N THR A 389 -7.41 36.45 -2.61
CA THR A 389 -6.85 37.80 -2.45
C THR A 389 -5.59 37.97 -3.30
N ALA A 390 -5.43 39.14 -3.94
CA ALA A 390 -4.23 39.49 -4.69
C ALA A 390 -2.96 39.37 -3.83
N GLY A 391 -1.88 38.88 -4.44
CA GLY A 391 -0.61 38.63 -3.74
C GLY A 391 -0.65 37.44 -2.78
N LYS A 392 -1.69 36.59 -2.81
CA LYS A 392 -1.77 35.40 -1.95
C LYS A 392 -1.84 34.10 -2.74
N ILE A 393 -1.40 33.02 -2.10
CA ILE A 393 -1.33 31.67 -2.67
C ILE A 393 -2.13 30.72 -1.77
N LYS A 394 -2.98 29.89 -2.36
CA LYS A 394 -3.80 28.89 -1.68
C LYS A 394 -3.29 27.47 -1.87
N LEU A 395 -3.69 26.61 -0.93
CA LEU A 395 -3.59 25.16 -1.06
C LEU A 395 -4.86 24.59 -1.67
N ASN A 396 -4.77 23.95 -2.83
CA ASN A 396 -5.92 23.28 -3.45
C ASN A 396 -6.22 21.91 -2.83
N GLN A 397 -5.28 21.37 -2.07
CA GLN A 397 -5.38 20.04 -1.46
C GLN A 397 -4.82 20.06 -0.04
N LYS A 398 -5.33 19.18 0.82
CA LYS A 398 -4.80 18.96 2.16
C LYS A 398 -3.39 18.37 2.03
N ILE A 399 -2.44 18.90 2.78
CA ILE A 399 -1.05 18.40 2.77
C ILE A 399 -0.72 17.79 4.12
N HIS A 400 -0.09 16.63 4.07
CA HIS A 400 0.52 15.95 5.20
C HIS A 400 2.04 16.08 5.06
N TYR A 401 2.72 16.46 6.14
CA TYR A 401 4.18 16.59 6.14
C TYR A 401 4.74 16.14 7.48
N LEU A 402 5.99 15.68 7.46
CA LEU A 402 6.75 15.32 8.64
C LEU A 402 7.66 16.50 9.02
N ASN A 403 7.64 16.89 10.28
CA ASN A 403 8.61 17.83 10.84
C ASN A 403 9.09 17.26 12.18
N ASP A 404 10.41 17.13 12.37
CA ASP A 404 11.00 16.51 13.57
C ASP A 404 10.38 15.15 13.96
N GLY A 405 10.03 14.33 12.97
CA GLY A 405 9.44 13.01 13.17
C GLY A 405 7.97 13.00 13.62
N GLN A 406 7.31 14.16 13.70
CA GLN A 406 5.87 14.27 13.94
C GLN A 406 5.11 14.53 12.65
N LEU A 407 3.97 13.85 12.46
CA LEU A 407 3.10 14.05 11.32
C LEU A 407 2.16 15.24 11.57
N TYR A 408 2.26 16.24 10.70
CA TYR A 408 1.38 17.40 10.68
C TYR A 408 0.45 17.36 9.48
N SER A 409 -0.67 18.08 9.56
CA SER A 409 -1.57 18.26 8.42
C SER A 409 -2.07 19.69 8.33
N ILE A 410 -2.08 20.25 7.12
CA ILE A 410 -2.64 21.56 6.81
C ILE A 410 -3.89 21.35 5.98
N ALA A 411 -5.02 21.83 6.50
CA ALA A 411 -6.27 21.79 5.76
C ALA A 411 -6.19 22.69 4.51
N VAL A 412 -7.05 22.41 3.53
CA VAL A 412 -7.30 23.33 2.42
C VAL A 412 -7.71 24.67 3.00
N THR A 413 -6.87 25.68 2.81
CA THR A 413 -7.14 27.06 3.23
C THR A 413 -6.81 27.97 2.07
N ASP A 414 -7.76 28.87 1.80
CA ASP A 414 -7.53 29.97 0.88
C ASP A 414 -6.52 30.95 1.50
N ASP A 415 -5.75 31.64 0.66
CA ASP A 415 -4.85 32.72 1.10
C ASP A 415 -3.79 32.33 2.14
N PHE A 416 -3.23 31.11 2.04
CA PHE A 416 -2.34 30.55 3.06
C PHE A 416 -0.97 31.24 3.13
N TRP A 417 -0.41 31.61 1.97
CA TRP A 417 0.82 32.40 1.90
C TRP A 417 0.52 33.79 1.34
N ASP A 418 1.09 34.83 1.96
CA ASP A 418 0.95 36.23 1.54
C ASP A 418 2.29 36.77 1.04
N VAL A 419 2.42 36.89 -0.28
CA VAL A 419 3.63 37.39 -0.95
C VAL A 419 3.51 38.87 -1.33
N SER A 420 2.42 39.56 -0.96
CA SER A 420 2.19 40.97 -1.30
C SER A 420 3.18 41.95 -0.65
N GLY A 421 3.89 41.51 0.40
CA GLY A 421 4.91 42.33 1.07
C GLY A 421 6.27 42.36 0.37
N TYR A 422 6.47 41.62 -0.71
CA TYR A 422 7.74 41.56 -1.41
C TYR A 422 7.88 42.68 -2.44
N VAL A 423 9.03 43.36 -2.41
CA VAL A 423 9.38 44.40 -3.39
C VAL A 423 9.48 43.78 -4.78
N ASP A 424 8.92 44.48 -5.77
CA ASP A 424 8.99 44.14 -7.18
C ASP A 424 10.36 43.66 -7.62
N VAL A 425 10.33 42.66 -8.48
CA VAL A 425 11.55 42.12 -9.08
C VAL A 425 12.03 43.10 -10.13
N GLY A 426 13.29 43.53 -10.02
CA GLY A 426 13.87 44.47 -10.98
C GLY A 426 13.75 43.96 -12.42
N ALA A 427 13.67 44.88 -13.39
CA ALA A 427 13.59 44.50 -14.80
C ALA A 427 14.74 43.54 -15.17
N ALA A 428 14.40 42.48 -15.89
CA ALA A 428 15.25 41.36 -16.29
C ALA A 428 15.80 40.49 -15.15
N LYS A 429 15.13 40.48 -13.98
CA LYS A 429 15.44 39.57 -12.88
C LYS A 429 14.32 38.55 -12.64
N TYR A 430 14.67 37.49 -11.94
CA TYR A 430 13.77 36.43 -11.46
C TYR A 430 13.95 36.30 -9.96
N ARG A 431 12.87 36.11 -9.22
CA ARG A 431 12.93 35.78 -7.79
C ARG A 431 12.09 34.53 -7.54
N ALA A 432 12.69 33.54 -6.90
CA ALA A 432 12.00 32.37 -6.42
C ALA A 432 11.65 32.56 -4.94
N VAL A 433 10.47 32.14 -4.55
CA VAL A 433 10.03 32.14 -3.15
C VAL A 433 9.66 30.71 -2.79
N ALA A 434 10.33 30.18 -1.76
CA ALA A 434 9.97 28.90 -1.16
C ALA A 434 8.69 29.08 -0.35
N LEU A 435 7.74 28.19 -0.59
CA LEU A 435 6.49 28.08 0.16
C LEU A 435 6.71 26.97 1.18
N GLY A 436 7.14 27.36 2.37
CA GLY A 436 7.46 26.45 3.46
C GLY A 436 6.37 26.39 4.52
N VAL A 437 6.48 25.39 5.39
CA VAL A 437 5.69 25.26 6.61
C VAL A 437 6.61 24.86 7.76
N ASN A 438 6.48 25.55 8.88
CA ASN A 438 7.17 25.19 10.12
C ASN A 438 6.15 25.17 11.26
N ASN A 439 5.97 24.01 11.90
CA ASN A 439 5.05 23.81 13.03
C ASN A 439 3.62 24.32 12.76
N GLY A 440 3.11 24.07 11.55
CA GLY A 440 1.76 24.45 11.11
C GLY A 440 1.61 25.91 10.67
N VAL A 441 2.69 26.69 10.69
CA VAL A 441 2.70 28.10 10.25
C VAL A 441 3.30 28.19 8.86
N ALA A 442 2.62 28.91 7.97
CA ALA A 442 3.13 29.26 6.64
C ALA A 442 4.40 30.09 6.77
N VAL A 443 5.49 29.64 6.14
CA VAL A 443 6.76 30.36 6.08
C VAL A 443 7.05 30.68 4.62
N LEU A 444 7.41 31.93 4.36
CA LEU A 444 7.90 32.37 3.05
C LEU A 444 9.39 32.63 3.15
N ILE A 445 10.16 31.95 2.30
CA ILE A 445 11.60 32.13 2.23
C ILE A 445 11.92 32.77 0.87
N PRO A 446 12.17 34.08 0.83
CA PRO A 446 12.49 34.75 -0.42
C PRO A 446 13.93 34.46 -0.84
N GLY A 447 14.13 34.08 -2.10
CA GLY A 447 15.42 34.17 -2.77
C GLY A 447 15.78 35.63 -3.09
N THR A 448 17.01 35.83 -3.58
CA THR A 448 17.46 37.11 -4.12
C THR A 448 17.10 37.24 -5.61
N ASP A 449 17.29 38.43 -6.16
CA ASP A 449 17.04 38.69 -7.58
C ASP A 449 18.14 38.08 -8.45
N GLN A 450 17.77 37.07 -9.23
CA GLN A 450 18.68 36.33 -10.10
C GLN A 450 18.51 36.69 -11.57
N ASP A 451 19.56 36.51 -12.36
CA ASP A 451 19.53 36.75 -13.82
C ASP A 451 18.77 35.67 -14.60
N SER A 452 18.38 34.57 -13.94
CA SER A 452 17.58 33.51 -14.56
C SER A 452 16.73 32.75 -13.54
N ALA A 453 15.64 32.14 -14.01
CA ALA A 453 14.77 31.30 -13.19
C ALA A 453 15.50 30.10 -12.57
N ASN A 454 16.45 29.49 -13.28
CA ASN A 454 17.22 28.34 -12.77
C ASN A 454 18.14 28.73 -11.61
N LEU A 455 18.76 29.92 -11.67
CA LEU A 455 19.58 30.43 -10.57
C LEU A 455 18.71 30.77 -9.35
N ALA A 456 17.50 31.31 -9.58
CA ALA A 456 16.53 31.57 -8.51
C ALA A 456 16.09 30.27 -7.83
N LEU A 457 15.78 29.23 -8.60
CA LEU A 457 15.44 27.90 -8.06
C LEU A 457 16.59 27.27 -7.29
N ALA A 458 17.83 27.36 -7.80
CA ALA A 458 19.01 26.81 -7.14
C ALA A 458 19.31 27.49 -5.80
N GLU A 459 19.07 28.80 -5.69
CA GLU A 459 19.20 29.54 -4.43
C GLU A 459 18.21 29.05 -3.37
N VAL A 460 16.96 28.81 -3.77
CA VAL A 460 15.93 28.36 -2.82
C VAL A 460 16.10 26.88 -2.45
N ALA A 461 16.58 26.03 -3.36
CA ALA A 461 16.96 24.65 -3.02
C ALA A 461 18.08 24.60 -1.97
N ALA A 462 18.96 25.60 -1.93
CA ALA A 462 19.98 25.71 -0.87
C ALA A 462 19.42 26.15 0.49
N LEU A 463 18.15 26.59 0.57
CA LEU A 463 17.49 27.03 1.80
C LEU A 463 16.71 25.90 2.51
N GLU A 464 16.62 24.71 1.92
CA GLU A 464 15.99 23.52 2.51
C GLU A 464 16.65 23.07 3.83
N SER A 465 17.85 23.56 4.15
CA SER A 465 18.62 23.24 5.36
C SER A 465 18.19 24.00 6.63
N THR A 466 17.02 24.64 6.65
CA THR A 466 16.60 25.57 7.73
C THR A 466 15.54 25.01 8.70
N GLY A 467 15.24 23.71 8.64
CA GLY A 467 14.18 23.10 9.46
C GLY A 467 12.76 23.54 9.04
N VAL A 468 12.60 23.95 7.78
CA VAL A 468 11.31 24.33 7.18
C VAL A 468 10.97 23.30 6.10
N CYS A 469 9.81 22.68 6.20
CA CYS A 469 9.35 21.75 5.17
C CYS A 469 8.86 22.54 3.95
N ILE A 470 9.54 22.41 2.81
CA ILE A 470 9.17 23.11 1.57
C ILE A 470 8.08 22.35 0.84
N VAL A 471 6.94 23.01 0.64
CA VAL A 471 5.75 22.47 -0.03
C VAL A 471 5.78 22.73 -1.54
N GLY A 472 6.47 23.79 -1.95
CA GLY A 472 6.69 24.13 -3.35
C GLY A 472 7.41 25.46 -3.51
N TYR A 473 7.52 25.91 -4.75
CA TYR A 473 8.22 27.13 -5.14
C TYR A 473 7.33 27.95 -6.06
N TYR A 474 7.35 29.27 -5.91
CA TYR A 474 6.83 30.20 -6.91
C TYR A 474 7.99 31.01 -7.48
N VAL A 475 8.12 31.02 -8.81
CA VAL A 475 9.14 31.83 -9.49
C VAL A 475 8.45 32.95 -10.25
N GLY A 476 8.62 34.18 -9.76
CA GLY A 476 8.17 35.39 -10.44
C GLY A 476 9.07 35.69 -11.63
N GLY A 477 8.45 35.96 -12.78
CA GLY A 477 9.12 36.30 -14.03
C GLY A 477 9.65 37.73 -14.08
N ASN A 478 10.32 38.05 -15.19
CA ASN A 478 10.78 39.38 -15.54
C ASN A 478 9.57 40.34 -15.58
N SER A 479 9.56 41.35 -14.68
CA SER A 479 8.46 42.29 -14.41
C SER A 479 7.27 41.76 -13.63
N ALA A 480 7.46 40.73 -12.79
CA ALA A 480 6.46 40.39 -11.79
C ALA A 480 6.32 41.55 -10.79
N ASP A 481 5.10 42.08 -10.73
CA ASP A 481 4.60 43.06 -9.78
C ASP A 481 3.79 42.27 -8.75
N TRP A 482 4.43 42.00 -7.61
CA TRP A 482 3.95 41.02 -6.63
C TRP A 482 2.80 41.57 -5.77
N ASP A 483 2.52 42.87 -5.87
CA ASP A 483 1.45 43.56 -5.14
C ASP A 483 0.25 43.97 -6.01
N ASP A 484 0.34 43.85 -7.34
CA ASP A 484 -0.76 44.24 -8.24
C ASP A 484 -2.00 43.32 -8.14
N ALA A 485 -3.16 43.93 -8.27
CA ALA A 485 -4.47 43.30 -8.13
C ALA A 485 -4.81 42.27 -9.25
N GLY A 486 -3.93 42.12 -10.24
CA GLY A 486 -4.12 41.24 -11.40
C GLY A 486 -3.94 39.74 -11.14
N GLY A 487 -3.46 39.35 -9.95
CA GLY A 487 -3.22 37.96 -9.58
C GLY A 487 -1.84 37.42 -10.03
N LEU A 488 -1.36 36.38 -9.35
CA LEU A 488 -0.01 35.82 -9.51
C LEU A 488 0.10 34.87 -10.70
N ALA A 489 -1.03 34.33 -11.20
CA ALA A 489 -1.10 33.33 -12.26
C ALA A 489 -0.60 33.84 -13.63
N GLY A 490 -0.57 35.16 -13.83
CA GLY A 490 -0.05 35.78 -15.06
C GLY A 490 1.44 36.12 -15.03
N GLN A 491 2.09 36.03 -13.86
CA GLN A 491 3.40 36.64 -13.63
C GLN A 491 4.50 35.65 -13.24
N GLY A 492 4.19 34.37 -13.07
CA GLY A 492 5.16 33.37 -12.62
C GLY A 492 4.75 31.92 -12.86
N THR A 493 5.56 30.99 -12.36
CA THR A 493 5.34 29.55 -12.49
C THR A 493 5.45 28.87 -11.12
N TYR A 494 4.49 27.99 -10.82
CA TYR A 494 4.50 27.15 -9.63
C TYR A 494 5.29 25.86 -9.91
N TYR A 495 6.28 25.55 -9.07
CA TYR A 495 7.00 24.28 -9.09
C TYR A 495 6.66 23.52 -7.81
N GLN A 496 6.31 22.24 -7.93
CA GLN A 496 6.14 21.37 -6.77
C GLN A 496 7.51 20.81 -6.37
N SER A 497 7.73 20.64 -5.06
CA SER A 497 8.83 19.80 -4.61
C SER A 497 8.60 18.37 -5.16
N PRO A 498 9.60 17.73 -5.78
CA PRO A 498 9.44 16.37 -6.29
C PRO A 498 9.00 15.42 -5.14
N PRO A 499 8.13 14.45 -5.41
CA PRO A 499 7.73 13.48 -4.39
C PRO A 499 8.98 12.76 -3.87
N GLU A 500 9.18 12.77 -2.55
CA GLU A 500 10.25 12.03 -1.90
C GLU A 500 10.17 10.55 -2.32
N VAL A 501 11.23 10.06 -2.96
CA VAL A 501 11.38 8.64 -3.29
C VAL A 501 11.67 7.89 -1.98
N THR A 502 10.62 7.38 -1.35
CA THR A 502 10.76 6.52 -0.17
C THR A 502 11.29 5.16 -0.58
N VAL A 503 12.56 4.90 -0.29
CA VAL A 503 13.11 3.53 -0.34
C VAL A 503 12.51 2.76 0.83
N MET A 504 11.58 1.85 0.55
CA MET A 504 11.07 0.91 1.56
C MET A 504 12.08 -0.22 1.75
N ALA A 505 13.11 0.04 2.57
CA ALA A 505 13.94 -1.04 3.09
C ALA A 505 13.09 -1.84 4.08
N ASP A 506 12.66 -3.03 3.68
CA ASP A 506 11.92 -3.96 4.51
C ASP A 506 12.79 -4.32 5.73
N ALA A 507 12.39 -3.83 6.92
CA ALA A 507 12.99 -4.01 8.25
C ALA A 507 14.49 -4.45 8.24
N VAL A 508 15.39 -3.53 7.88
CA VAL A 508 16.82 -3.72 8.15
C VAL A 508 17.01 -3.70 9.67
N VAL A 509 17.53 -4.79 10.22
CA VAL A 509 17.98 -4.83 11.62
C VAL A 509 18.98 -3.70 11.81
N ALA A 510 18.67 -2.74 12.68
CA ALA A 510 19.59 -1.66 13.02
C ALA A 510 20.98 -2.24 13.36
N GLY A 511 21.98 -1.97 12.52
CA GLY A 511 23.38 -2.35 12.74
C GLY A 511 24.04 -3.27 11.71
N THR A 512 23.36 -3.75 10.67
CA THR A 512 24.02 -4.46 9.55
C THR A 512 23.95 -3.63 8.28
N SER A 513 25.09 -3.13 7.79
CA SER A 513 25.10 -2.40 6.53
C SER A 513 24.74 -3.31 5.36
N ILE A 514 23.85 -2.84 4.48
CA ILE A 514 23.44 -3.58 3.28
C ILE A 514 24.49 -3.49 2.16
N LEU A 515 25.47 -2.59 2.32
CA LEU A 515 26.59 -2.35 1.41
C LEU A 515 27.91 -2.70 2.09
N SER A 516 28.87 -3.21 1.33
CA SER A 516 30.25 -3.43 1.79
C SER A 516 31.15 -3.75 0.59
N ASP A 517 32.45 -3.92 0.86
CA ASP A 517 33.42 -4.36 -0.14
C ASP A 517 33.03 -5.63 -0.86
N GLY A 518 33.10 -5.56 -2.18
CA GLY A 518 33.09 -6.72 -3.05
C GLY A 518 34.35 -7.57 -2.88
N SER A 519 34.29 -8.82 -3.33
CA SER A 519 35.46 -9.70 -3.35
C SER A 519 36.56 -9.26 -4.32
N THR A 520 36.22 -8.40 -5.30
CA THR A 520 37.16 -7.85 -6.29
C THR A 520 37.48 -6.39 -5.97
N ALA A 521 38.74 -5.99 -6.16
CA ALA A 521 39.18 -4.60 -6.00
C ALA A 521 38.30 -3.61 -6.82
N GLY A 522 37.92 -2.50 -6.19
CA GLY A 522 37.07 -1.49 -6.79
C GLY A 522 35.60 -1.88 -6.94
N LYS A 523 35.16 -3.03 -6.41
CA LYS A 523 33.76 -3.45 -6.50
C LYS A 523 33.05 -3.35 -5.16
N ILE A 524 31.75 -3.11 -5.21
CA ILE A 524 30.86 -3.02 -4.04
C ILE A 524 29.82 -4.13 -4.15
N LYS A 525 29.53 -4.81 -3.03
CA LYS A 525 28.49 -5.85 -2.96
C LYS A 525 27.24 -5.40 -2.24
N LEU A 526 26.16 -6.13 -2.50
CA LEU A 526 24.98 -6.19 -1.64
C LEU A 526 25.22 -7.26 -0.57
N ALA A 527 25.41 -6.85 0.68
CA ALA A 527 25.61 -7.74 1.83
C ALA A 527 24.32 -8.42 2.30
N ALA A 528 23.17 -7.84 1.96
CA ALA A 528 21.84 -8.36 2.21
C ALA A 528 20.99 -8.29 0.94
N GLY A 529 19.94 -9.11 0.88
CA GLY A 529 18.91 -8.95 -0.15
C GLY A 529 18.08 -7.70 0.11
N ILE A 530 17.67 -7.02 -0.96
CA ILE A 530 16.87 -5.79 -0.89
C ILE A 530 15.60 -5.90 -1.73
N SER A 531 14.58 -5.16 -1.32
CA SER A 531 13.41 -4.85 -2.14
C SER A 531 13.51 -3.39 -2.58
N TYR A 532 13.18 -3.09 -3.84
CA TYR A 532 13.30 -1.73 -4.38
C TYR A 532 12.21 -1.45 -5.42
N LYS A 533 11.92 -0.17 -5.68
CA LYS A 533 10.96 0.25 -6.69
C LYS A 533 11.67 0.96 -7.84
N ASN A 534 11.33 0.59 -9.08
CA ASN A 534 11.70 1.36 -10.26
C ASN A 534 10.47 1.58 -11.15
N ASP A 535 10.23 2.82 -11.58
CA ASP A 535 9.05 3.21 -12.37
C ASP A 535 7.71 2.67 -11.81
N GLY A 536 7.56 2.74 -10.47
CA GLY A 536 6.37 2.26 -9.76
C GLY A 536 6.25 0.75 -9.60
N GLN A 537 7.11 -0.05 -10.25
CA GLN A 537 7.12 -1.51 -10.11
C GLN A 537 8.04 -1.95 -8.96
N SER A 538 7.58 -2.95 -8.20
CA SER A 538 8.35 -3.56 -7.11
C SER A 538 9.25 -4.68 -7.62
N TYR A 539 10.52 -4.63 -7.22
CA TYR A 539 11.56 -5.60 -7.55
C TYR A 539 12.22 -6.13 -6.29
N SER A 540 12.86 -7.29 -6.41
CA SER A 540 13.75 -7.82 -5.37
C SER A 540 15.11 -8.16 -5.96
N LYS A 541 16.17 -7.86 -5.21
CA LYS A 541 17.54 -8.24 -5.55
C LYS A 541 18.12 -9.05 -4.39
N ALA A 542 18.51 -10.28 -4.68
CA ALA A 542 19.26 -11.08 -3.71
C ALA A 542 20.64 -10.49 -3.46
N LEU A 543 21.24 -10.79 -2.31
CA LEU A 543 22.64 -10.47 -2.03
C LEU A 543 23.51 -10.93 -3.21
N THR A 544 24.38 -10.06 -3.67
CA THR A 544 25.18 -10.27 -4.89
C THR A 544 26.53 -9.64 -4.65
N ASP A 545 27.58 -10.43 -4.86
CA ASP A 545 28.96 -9.96 -4.78
C ASP A 545 29.34 -9.16 -6.04
N ASP A 546 30.27 -8.22 -5.88
CA ASP A 546 30.81 -7.36 -6.95
C ASP A 546 29.74 -6.72 -7.84
N PHE A 547 28.66 -6.23 -7.24
CA PHE A 547 27.48 -5.79 -7.97
C PHE A 547 27.66 -4.42 -8.62
N TRP A 548 28.27 -3.45 -7.93
CA TRP A 548 28.70 -2.17 -8.53
C TRP A 548 30.21 -2.15 -8.76
N ASP A 549 30.63 -1.41 -9.79
CA ASP A 549 32.01 -1.33 -10.24
C ASP A 549 32.51 0.11 -10.27
N LEU A 550 33.47 0.42 -9.39
CA LEU A 550 34.22 1.67 -9.35
C LEU A 550 35.67 1.50 -9.85
N SER A 551 36.09 0.32 -10.30
CA SER A 551 37.49 0.04 -10.66
C SER A 551 38.01 0.85 -11.86
N ALA A 552 37.11 1.51 -12.61
CA ALA A 552 37.46 2.40 -13.72
C ALA A 552 37.50 3.89 -13.32
N GLU A 553 37.19 4.23 -12.06
CA GLU A 553 37.20 5.60 -11.58
C GLU A 553 38.62 6.12 -11.38
N THR A 554 38.81 7.42 -11.59
CA THR A 554 40.10 8.05 -11.25
C THR A 554 40.23 8.19 -9.74
N ASP A 555 41.38 7.79 -9.22
CA ASP A 555 41.77 8.01 -7.82
C ASP A 555 41.49 9.43 -7.33
N THR A 556 41.05 9.55 -6.08
CA THR A 556 40.95 10.86 -5.44
C THR A 556 42.34 11.35 -5.03
N THR A 557 42.58 12.66 -5.11
CA THR A 557 43.83 13.22 -4.55
C THR A 557 43.74 13.36 -3.03
N ALA A 558 44.85 13.68 -2.37
CA ALA A 558 44.95 13.81 -0.91
C ALA A 558 44.08 14.91 -0.26
N VAL A 559 43.31 15.67 -1.05
CA VAL A 559 42.40 16.73 -0.56
C VAL A 559 40.99 16.64 -1.16
N GLN A 560 40.66 15.54 -1.84
CA GLN A 560 39.42 15.41 -2.58
C GLN A 560 38.57 14.26 -2.06
N TYR A 561 37.30 14.51 -1.85
CA TYR A 561 36.25 13.51 -1.67
C TYR A 561 35.47 13.37 -2.97
N ARG A 562 34.87 12.20 -3.20
CA ARG A 562 33.90 12.00 -4.28
C ARG A 562 32.81 11.05 -3.82
N ALA A 563 31.55 11.41 -4.06
CA ALA A 563 30.42 10.56 -3.72
C ALA A 563 29.86 9.87 -4.96
N TYR A 564 29.38 8.65 -4.78
CA TYR A 564 28.85 7.79 -5.82
C TYR A 564 27.48 7.28 -5.41
N LEU A 565 26.45 7.57 -6.20
CA LEU A 565 25.13 6.96 -6.04
C LEU A 565 25.17 5.54 -6.62
N LEU A 566 24.77 4.58 -5.79
CA LEU A 566 24.67 3.17 -6.17
C LEU A 566 23.25 2.90 -6.64
N CYS A 567 23.05 2.88 -7.95
CA CYS A 567 21.73 2.79 -8.57
C CYS A 567 21.42 1.37 -9.07
N ILE A 568 20.13 1.01 -9.11
CA ILE A 568 19.62 -0.20 -9.77
C ILE A 568 18.48 0.19 -10.73
N ASP A 569 18.52 -0.40 -11.92
CA ASP A 569 17.45 -0.33 -12.92
C ASP A 569 17.21 -1.72 -13.51
N GLY A 570 15.99 -2.26 -13.37
CA GLY A 570 15.64 -3.59 -13.89
C GLY A 570 16.55 -4.73 -13.41
N GLY A 571 17.22 -4.55 -12.26
CA GLY A 571 18.16 -5.51 -11.69
C GLY A 571 19.61 -5.34 -12.16
N VAL A 572 19.88 -4.36 -13.02
CA VAL A 572 21.20 -3.96 -13.50
C VAL A 572 21.77 -2.87 -12.60
N ALA A 573 22.98 -3.08 -12.10
CA ALA A 573 23.70 -2.08 -11.32
C ALA A 573 24.22 -0.95 -12.22
N SER A 574 24.18 0.28 -11.73
CA SER A 574 24.91 1.40 -12.31
C SER A 574 25.37 2.36 -11.23
N VAL A 575 26.40 3.13 -11.53
CA VAL A 575 26.96 4.14 -10.63
C VAL A 575 26.75 5.51 -11.24
N VAL A 576 26.40 6.49 -10.40
CA VAL A 576 26.43 7.92 -10.78
C VAL A 576 27.44 8.63 -9.89
N SER A 577 28.50 9.16 -10.49
CA SER A 577 29.58 9.85 -9.78
C SER A 577 29.30 11.35 -9.66
N GLY A 578 29.38 11.90 -8.44
CA GLY A 578 29.51 13.33 -8.22
C GLY A 578 30.89 13.86 -8.66
N GLY A 579 31.03 15.19 -8.70
CA GLY A 579 32.34 15.82 -8.88
C GLY A 579 33.24 15.69 -7.64
N ASN A 580 34.54 15.94 -7.81
CA ASN A 580 35.46 16.05 -6.67
C ASN A 580 35.08 17.25 -5.79
N ALA A 581 35.09 17.07 -4.47
CA ALA A 581 34.78 18.10 -3.50
C ALA A 581 35.82 18.17 -2.38
N ALA A 582 35.86 19.28 -1.65
CA ALA A 582 36.81 19.50 -0.55
C ALA A 582 36.40 18.81 0.78
N SER A 583 35.16 18.31 0.86
CA SER A 583 34.63 17.60 2.02
C SER A 583 33.63 16.52 1.59
N ALA A 584 33.38 15.54 2.46
CA ALA A 584 32.38 14.50 2.26
C ALA A 584 30.98 15.10 2.05
N ALA A 585 30.56 16.05 2.89
CA ALA A 585 29.26 16.72 2.77
C ALA A 585 29.05 17.38 1.40
N LEU A 586 30.06 18.10 0.88
CA LEU A 586 29.98 18.73 -0.44
C LEU A 586 29.95 17.68 -1.57
N ALA A 587 30.67 16.57 -1.42
CA ALA A 587 30.62 15.47 -2.38
C ALA A 587 29.23 14.82 -2.44
N ILE A 588 28.63 14.57 -1.27
CA ILE A 588 27.26 14.03 -1.15
C ILE A 588 26.25 14.98 -1.81
N ALA A 589 26.31 16.28 -1.51
CA ALA A 589 25.42 17.27 -2.11
C ALA A 589 25.55 17.32 -3.63
N ALA A 590 26.78 17.28 -4.16
CA ALA A 590 27.02 17.26 -5.60
C ALA A 590 26.47 15.99 -6.29
N ALA A 591 26.58 14.82 -5.65
CA ALA A 591 26.05 13.57 -6.19
C ALA A 591 24.51 13.56 -6.19
N LYS A 592 23.85 14.12 -5.16
CA LYS A 592 22.38 14.19 -5.07
C LYS A 592 21.74 14.98 -6.22
N LEU A 593 22.43 15.97 -6.76
CA LEU A 593 21.95 16.72 -7.93
C LEU A 593 21.91 15.87 -9.23
N LEU A 594 22.47 14.66 -9.20
CA LEU A 594 22.57 13.76 -10.34
C LEU A 594 21.67 12.52 -10.21
N ILE A 595 20.69 12.52 -9.29
CA ILE A 595 19.76 11.39 -9.13
C ILE A 595 19.01 11.16 -10.47
N PRO A 596 19.17 9.99 -11.10
CA PRO A 596 18.49 9.71 -12.36
C PRO A 596 16.99 9.51 -12.13
N GLU A 597 16.14 10.10 -12.96
CA GLU A 597 14.68 10.00 -12.86
C GLU A 597 14.16 8.55 -13.02
N SER A 598 14.89 7.70 -13.74
CA SER A 598 14.47 6.32 -14.08
C SER A 598 15.20 5.23 -13.28
N LYS A 599 15.86 5.58 -12.17
CA LYS A 599 16.65 4.60 -11.40
C LYS A 599 16.39 4.68 -9.91
N CYS A 600 16.42 3.53 -9.26
CA CYS A 600 16.37 3.45 -7.81
C CYS A 600 17.77 3.61 -7.22
N VAL A 601 17.96 4.56 -6.29
CA VAL A 601 19.21 4.70 -5.51
C VAL A 601 19.12 3.79 -4.29
N VAL A 602 20.03 2.82 -4.20
CA VAL A 602 20.09 1.84 -3.11
C VAL A 602 20.95 2.35 -1.95
N GLY A 603 21.96 3.16 -2.25
CA GLY A 603 22.80 3.79 -1.25
C GLY A 603 23.86 4.66 -1.90
N LEU A 604 24.82 5.07 -1.11
CA LEU A 604 25.87 5.98 -1.53
C LEU A 604 27.21 5.57 -0.93
N TYR A 605 28.27 5.66 -1.73
CA TYR A 605 29.65 5.48 -1.29
C TYR A 605 30.38 6.82 -1.39
N VAL A 606 31.00 7.28 -0.31
CA VAL A 606 31.86 8.46 -0.31
C VAL A 606 33.30 8.01 -0.23
N ALA A 607 34.05 8.24 -1.31
CA ALA A 607 35.49 8.08 -1.34
C ALA A 607 36.17 9.20 -0.53
N ASP A 608 37.04 8.80 0.38
CA ASP A 608 37.93 9.66 1.15
C ASP A 608 39.06 10.26 0.27
N PRO A 609 39.91 11.14 0.82
CA PRO A 609 41.10 11.58 0.11
C PRO A 609 42.08 10.43 -0.09
N SER A 610 42.69 10.37 -1.27
CA SER A 610 43.64 9.31 -1.67
C SER A 610 43.02 7.90 -1.75
N THR A 611 41.73 7.80 -2.09
CA THR A 611 41.10 6.55 -2.50
C THR A 611 41.69 6.06 -3.80
N ASP A 612 42.24 4.85 -3.74
CA ASP A 612 42.72 4.05 -4.87
C ASP A 612 41.62 3.06 -5.26
N PHE A 613 40.96 3.26 -6.40
CA PHE A 613 39.80 2.46 -6.79
C PHE A 613 40.17 1.12 -7.44
N ASP A 614 41.38 0.98 -7.98
CA ASP A 614 41.86 -0.27 -8.59
C ASP A 614 42.87 -1.02 -7.69
N GLY A 615 43.23 -0.43 -6.56
CA GLY A 615 44.08 -0.98 -5.51
C GLY A 615 43.47 -2.17 -4.77
N GLY A 616 44.32 -3.14 -4.42
CA GLY A 616 43.90 -4.39 -3.76
C GLY A 616 43.50 -4.27 -2.28
N ALA A 617 43.41 -3.06 -1.71
CA ALA A 617 43.14 -2.87 -0.28
C ALA A 617 41.64 -2.79 0.09
N GLY A 618 40.73 -2.84 -0.89
CA GLY A 618 39.28 -2.78 -0.66
C GLY A 618 38.79 -1.34 -0.43
N LEU A 619 37.56 -1.04 -0.85
CA LEU A 619 36.96 0.31 -0.78
C LEU A 619 36.56 0.68 0.66
N ASP A 620 36.25 -0.28 1.53
CA ASP A 620 35.94 -0.07 2.96
C ASP A 620 37.10 0.64 3.69
N SER A 621 38.33 0.53 3.18
CA SER A 621 39.51 1.17 3.76
C SER A 621 39.75 2.61 3.28
N PHE A 622 38.99 3.05 2.27
CA PHE A 622 39.16 4.33 1.58
C PHE A 622 37.86 5.13 1.44
N GLY A 623 36.83 4.81 2.21
CA GLY A 623 35.57 5.52 2.12
C GLY A 623 34.51 5.01 3.10
N THR A 624 33.34 5.63 3.00
CA THR A 624 32.20 5.35 3.88
C THR A 624 30.96 5.01 3.05
N TYR A 625 30.23 3.96 3.47
CA TYR A 625 28.95 3.58 2.89
C TYR A 625 27.80 4.19 3.67
N TYR A 626 26.77 4.59 2.93
CA TYR A 626 25.51 5.08 3.45
C TYR A 626 24.41 4.21 2.84
N ASP A 627 23.84 3.33 3.66
CA ASP A 627 22.86 2.30 3.27
C ASP A 627 21.41 2.80 3.32
N SER A 628 21.19 3.99 3.88
CA SER A 628 19.92 4.70 3.80
C SER A 628 20.14 6.13 3.33
N GLN A 629 19.22 6.65 2.50
CA GLN A 629 19.26 8.07 2.15
C GLN A 629 19.13 8.96 3.40
N THR A 630 18.48 8.46 4.45
CA THR A 630 18.25 9.16 5.72
C THR A 630 19.55 9.41 6.50
N GLU A 631 20.46 8.44 6.59
CA GLU A 631 21.76 8.63 7.27
C GLU A 631 22.68 9.58 6.50
N ALA A 632 22.65 9.54 5.16
CA ALA A 632 23.38 10.50 4.32
C ALA A 632 22.78 11.92 4.38
N MET A 633 21.51 12.07 4.74
CA MET A 633 20.87 13.37 4.98
C MET A 633 21.24 13.94 6.34
N ALA A 634 21.22 13.13 7.40
CA ALA A 634 21.52 13.58 8.76
C ALA A 634 22.97 14.08 8.93
N ILE A 635 23.96 13.48 8.25
CA ILE A 635 25.37 13.89 8.35
C ILE A 635 25.65 15.20 7.61
N ALA A 636 24.97 15.46 6.49
CA ALA A 636 25.11 16.72 5.76
C ALA A 636 24.56 17.92 6.55
N GLU A 637 23.50 17.72 7.35
CA GLU A 637 22.96 18.74 8.26
C GLU A 637 23.85 19.00 9.48
N ILE A 638 24.45 17.95 10.06
CA ILE A 638 25.28 18.10 11.28
C ILE A 638 26.61 18.80 10.98
N GLU A 639 27.29 18.48 9.88
CA GLU A 639 28.59 19.10 9.55
C GLU A 639 28.51 20.55 9.06
N GLN A 640 27.35 21.01 8.56
CA GLN A 640 27.13 22.44 8.23
C GLN A 640 26.70 23.29 9.43
N SER A 641 26.23 22.66 10.51
CA SER A 641 25.85 23.33 11.75
C SER A 641 27.04 23.63 12.68
N ILE A 642 28.23 23.10 12.36
CA ILE A 642 29.53 23.33 13.02
C ILE A 642 30.36 24.28 12.15
#